data_AF-A0A536CI17-F1
#
_entry.id   AF-A0A536CI17-F1
#
_cell.length_a   1.000
_cell.length_b   1.000
_cell.length_c   1.000
_cell.angle_alpha   90.00
_cell.angle_beta   90.00
_cell.angle_gamma   90.00
#
_symmetry.space_group_name_H-M   'P 1'
#
loop_
_entity.id
_entity.type
_entity.pdbx_description
1 polymer ?
#
loop_
_entity_poly.entity_id
_entity_poly.type
_entity_poly.pdbx_seq_one_letter_code
_entity_poly.pdbx_strand_id
1 'polypeptide(L)'
;MRASLLYFGTNHHVWARLTPLLACLVVLALALLPATQPQRAAAAAAGATGYAVGPVDPVNGYPAWYQDGTGLRLAECLIPGTCLSLLPNPAAPASFPDNFPQESFYWGAKATLSTAKGGKVLMFDRTEGAFFPGCPKGATCTVASLNGTQITFSRIVITGTGLQPKTSYTITHPYGIDTVTTDSLGAFSLKETSGCRLPCDPSLGLGGRTWPWLRWDPAVAPAPPPGFIGDAAVPHSVTGSPFGTNYLRVQGPGAGGPTGNDNLTDQFNVNGQIAGPGAAAGPRGGVFVGAQTVTLSSFPGPLTVYYTTDGTNPVPGASLVYSGPLGIPQHTTLKFLAVDAAGNQSPVYTENYTIDAVVPTVTASPPGGIFNAPPSITLTAADPAGLATSIFYTTDGSDPTSSPTRVLYTGATLTFNATTSLRYVAIDSANNRSVVGAEKYTLATQVGPIDAVNGYPIWYQDSAGLRLGPCLVPGRCLSLLPNPAAPASFPDNFPQETFYWGAKADLTSASGGKILMFDRVEGAFFPGCPKGATCTVASLNGTQITFSRLFFSGNGLQPNANYVITHPYGVDTVTTDSLGAFKLTVQNGCITPCDFTLAVGGRMSQWLRWDPAVAPAPPAGFIGDAAVLHSVIGSPFGTNFFRVQGPGAGGPSGNDNSTDQFNVQGQIIQ
;
A
#
# COMPACT_ATOMS: atom_id res chain seq x y z
N MET A 1 -51.29 -2.25 45.59
CA MET A 1 -51.86 -3.50 46.16
C MET A 1 -52.09 -4.48 45.01
N ARG A 2 -51.83 -5.76 45.27
CA ARG A 2 -51.72 -6.90 44.33
C ARG A 2 -52.95 -7.11 43.44
N ALA A 3 -52.75 -7.63 42.22
CA ALA A 3 -53.25 -8.95 41.84
C ALA A 3 -52.78 -9.35 40.42
N SER A 4 -51.98 -10.41 40.35
CA SER A 4 -51.78 -11.24 39.17
C SER A 4 -52.92 -12.27 39.09
N LEU A 5 -53.38 -12.62 37.89
CA LEU A 5 -53.94 -13.95 37.64
C LEU A 5 -53.86 -14.34 36.15
N LEU A 6 -53.50 -15.60 35.94
CA LEU A 6 -53.18 -16.31 34.72
C LEU A 6 -54.25 -17.41 34.47
N TYR A 7 -54.40 -17.82 33.20
CA TYR A 7 -54.92 -19.12 32.69
C TYR A 7 -56.45 -19.39 32.73
N PHE A 8 -57.17 -20.03 31.78
CA PHE A 8 -56.97 -20.97 30.63
C PHE A 8 -58.05 -20.71 29.54
N GLY A 9 -57.78 -20.83 28.22
CA GLY A 9 -58.16 -21.97 27.32
C GLY A 9 -59.62 -21.86 26.77
N THR A 10 -60.01 -22.04 25.50
CA THR A 10 -59.56 -22.92 24.41
C THR A 10 -60.19 -22.56 23.04
N ASN A 11 -59.40 -22.70 21.96
CA ASN A 11 -59.65 -23.20 20.58
C ASN A 11 -60.95 -22.91 19.77
N HIS A 12 -60.77 -22.33 18.57
CA HIS A 12 -61.08 -23.00 17.29
C HIS A 12 -60.31 -22.36 16.10
N HIS A 13 -60.14 -23.16 15.05
CA HIS A 13 -59.13 -23.13 13.99
C HIS A 13 -59.43 -22.24 12.77
N VAL A 14 -58.33 -21.73 12.15
CA VAL A 14 -58.08 -21.49 10.69
C VAL A 14 -58.93 -20.36 10.07
N TRP A 15 -58.38 -19.27 9.53
CA TRP A 15 -57.64 -19.13 8.27
C TRP A 15 -56.42 -18.21 8.37
N ALA A 16 -55.42 -18.47 7.53
CA ALA A 16 -54.09 -17.87 7.54
C ALA A 16 -53.94 -16.66 6.59
N ARG A 17 -53.04 -15.75 6.99
CA ARG A 17 -51.97 -15.05 6.23
C ARG A 17 -51.93 -13.51 6.35
N LEU A 18 -50.73 -13.07 6.75
CA LEU A 18 -50.03 -11.78 6.55
C LEU A 18 -50.07 -10.76 7.70
N THR A 19 -49.11 -10.93 8.62
CA THR A 19 -48.56 -9.91 9.53
C THR A 19 -47.47 -9.06 8.85
N PRO A 20 -47.22 -7.83 9.36
CA PRO A 20 -46.35 -6.85 8.73
C PRO A 20 -44.87 -7.01 9.15
N LEU A 21 -43.98 -6.88 8.16
CA LEU A 21 -42.55 -6.61 8.30
C LEU A 21 -42.33 -5.20 7.73
N LEU A 22 -41.77 -4.26 8.51
CA LEU A 22 -40.78 -3.28 8.05
C LEU A 22 -40.37 -2.34 9.22
N ALA A 23 -39.31 -2.69 9.93
CA ALA A 23 -38.49 -1.75 10.70
C ALA A 23 -37.16 -2.43 11.07
N CYS A 24 -36.18 -2.40 10.16
CA CYS A 24 -34.74 -2.42 10.44
C CYS A 24 -33.96 -2.75 9.16
N LEU A 25 -33.28 -1.75 8.58
CA LEU A 25 -32.01 -1.87 7.85
C LEU A 25 -31.64 -0.47 7.31
N VAL A 26 -30.80 0.25 8.04
CA VAL A 26 -29.97 1.32 7.45
C VAL A 26 -28.54 0.80 7.55
N VAL A 27 -28.18 -0.05 6.60
CA VAL A 27 -26.79 -0.37 6.27
C VAL A 27 -26.46 0.43 5.02
N LEU A 28 -25.42 1.25 5.18
CA LEU A 28 -24.46 1.71 4.18
C LEU A 28 -24.81 1.42 2.70
N ALA A 29 -25.19 2.47 1.97
CA ALA A 29 -25.12 2.51 0.52
C ALA A 29 -24.27 3.71 0.09
N LEU A 30 -22.97 3.48 -0.10
CA LEU A 30 -22.21 4.21 -1.11
C LEU A 30 -22.78 3.77 -2.46
N ALA A 31 -23.70 4.54 -3.01
CA ALA A 31 -24.21 4.35 -4.36
C ALA A 31 -23.56 5.39 -5.29
N LEU A 32 -22.78 4.89 -6.24
CA LEU A 32 -22.42 5.58 -7.48
C LEU A 32 -23.70 6.11 -8.15
N LEU A 33 -23.81 7.44 -8.28
CA LEU A 33 -24.75 8.11 -9.18
C LEU A 33 -23.96 9.02 -10.12
N PRO A 34 -24.40 9.16 -11.39
CA PRO A 34 -23.63 9.83 -12.42
C PRO A 34 -23.52 11.34 -12.15
N ALA A 35 -22.32 11.86 -12.37
CA ALA A 35 -21.98 13.26 -12.22
C ALA A 35 -22.71 14.12 -13.27
N THR A 36 -23.79 14.78 -12.85
CA THR A 36 -24.31 16.00 -13.51
C THR A 36 -24.80 16.99 -12.45
N GLN A 37 -23.92 17.40 -11.54
CA GLN A 37 -24.05 18.68 -10.86
C GLN A 37 -22.98 19.61 -11.41
N PRO A 38 -23.32 20.87 -11.80
CA PRO A 38 -22.29 21.84 -12.14
C PRO A 38 -21.45 22.06 -10.88
N GLN A 39 -20.17 21.67 -10.94
CA GLN A 39 -19.18 21.99 -9.93
C GLN A 39 -19.06 23.52 -9.87
N ARG A 40 -19.80 24.15 -8.95
CA ARG A 40 -19.44 25.48 -8.48
C ARG A 40 -18.21 25.31 -7.59
N ALA A 41 -17.12 25.96 -7.99
CA ALA A 41 -15.84 25.90 -7.31
C ALA A 41 -16.03 26.16 -5.81
N ALA A 42 -15.81 25.11 -5.00
CA ALA A 42 -15.51 25.29 -3.59
C ALA A 42 -14.19 26.08 -3.54
N ALA A 43 -14.23 27.31 -3.01
CA ALA A 43 -12.99 27.97 -2.62
C ALA A 43 -12.43 27.16 -1.45
N ALA A 44 -11.53 26.23 -1.74
CA ALA A 44 -10.81 25.48 -0.72
C ALA A 44 -10.00 26.47 0.12
N ALA A 45 -10.34 26.62 1.39
CA ALA A 45 -9.53 27.38 2.35
C ALA A 45 -8.21 26.65 2.70
N ALA A 46 -8.10 25.36 2.36
CA ALA A 46 -6.87 24.60 2.44
C ALA A 46 -5.83 25.16 1.45
N GLY A 47 -5.03 26.13 1.92
CA GLY A 47 -4.01 26.85 1.14
C GLY A 47 -4.24 28.36 1.03
N ALA A 48 -5.35 28.89 1.56
CA ALA A 48 -5.58 30.33 1.60
C ALA A 48 -4.76 30.98 2.73
N THR A 49 -4.15 32.14 2.44
CA THR A 49 -3.35 32.90 3.42
C THR A 49 -4.20 33.30 4.63
N GLY A 50 -3.75 32.95 5.83
CA GLY A 50 -4.38 33.38 7.08
C GLY A 50 -5.17 32.30 7.84
N TYR A 51 -5.44 31.14 7.26
CA TYR A 51 -6.02 30.00 7.97
C TYR A 51 -4.92 29.13 8.60
N ALA A 52 -5.12 28.67 9.82
CA ALA A 52 -4.14 27.82 10.50
C ALA A 52 -4.79 26.92 11.56
N VAL A 53 -4.08 25.84 11.89
CA VAL A 53 -4.42 24.98 13.02
C VAL A 53 -3.27 25.01 14.03
N GLY A 54 -3.61 25.10 15.31
CA GLY A 54 -2.66 25.13 16.40
C GLY A 54 -2.01 23.77 16.63
N PRO A 55 -0.99 23.72 17.51
CA PRO A 55 -0.38 22.45 17.89
C PRO A 55 -1.43 21.50 18.49
N VAL A 56 -1.40 20.22 18.11
CA VAL A 56 -2.10 19.15 18.83
C VAL A 56 -1.56 19.06 20.27
N ASP A 57 -2.47 19.12 21.23
CA ASP A 57 -2.22 18.96 22.66
C ASP A 57 -1.89 17.49 22.96
N PRO A 58 -0.73 17.20 23.59
CA PRO A 58 -0.30 15.83 23.88
C PRO A 58 -1.19 15.12 24.91
N VAL A 59 -2.00 15.83 25.69
CA VAL A 59 -2.88 15.26 26.71
C VAL A 59 -4.16 14.71 26.10
N ASN A 60 -4.85 15.49 25.25
CA ASN A 60 -6.17 15.12 24.73
C ASN A 60 -6.17 14.72 23.24
N GLY A 61 -5.10 15.00 22.50
CA GLY A 61 -4.96 14.65 21.08
C GLY A 61 -5.70 15.58 20.11
N TYR A 62 -6.22 16.73 20.58
CA TYR A 62 -6.89 17.74 19.77
C TYR A 62 -6.02 18.99 19.57
N PRO A 63 -6.19 19.75 18.46
CA PRO A 63 -5.54 21.05 18.31
C PRO A 63 -5.85 22.01 19.46
N ALA A 64 -4.84 22.75 19.92
CA ALA A 64 -5.04 23.80 20.93
C ALA A 64 -5.96 24.93 20.43
N TRP A 65 -6.00 25.17 19.12
CA TRP A 65 -6.88 26.15 18.49
C TRP A 65 -7.04 25.92 16.98
N TYR A 66 -8.07 26.56 16.41
CA TYR A 66 -8.22 26.80 14.98
C TYR A 66 -8.22 28.31 14.70
N GLN A 67 -7.68 28.73 13.55
CA GLN A 67 -7.61 30.13 13.12
C GLN A 67 -8.36 30.33 11.81
N ASP A 68 -9.21 31.36 11.75
CA ASP A 68 -9.84 31.81 10.52
C ASP A 68 -9.01 32.84 9.73
N GLY A 69 -9.44 33.17 8.51
CA GLY A 69 -8.74 34.10 7.62
C GLY A 69 -8.64 35.54 8.15
N THR A 70 -9.33 35.89 9.24
CA THR A 70 -9.22 37.20 9.92
C THR A 70 -8.14 37.21 11.00
N GLY A 71 -7.55 36.05 11.32
CA GLY A 71 -6.59 35.88 12.41
C GLY A 71 -7.25 35.54 13.75
N LEU A 72 -8.58 35.40 13.81
CA LEU A 72 -9.28 34.97 15.02
C LEU A 72 -8.92 33.52 15.33
N ARG A 73 -8.40 33.27 16.53
CA ARG A 73 -8.09 31.93 17.05
C ARG A 73 -9.11 31.51 18.09
N LEU A 74 -9.75 30.36 17.89
CA LEU A 74 -10.68 29.76 18.85
C LEU A 74 -10.08 28.46 19.40
N ALA A 75 -10.11 28.32 20.72
CA ALA A 75 -9.77 27.08 21.41
C ALA A 75 -11.00 26.18 21.53
N GLU A 76 -10.77 24.93 21.91
CA GLU A 76 -11.85 24.01 22.23
C GLU A 76 -12.65 24.56 23.42
N CYS A 77 -13.93 24.84 23.20
CA CYS A 77 -14.78 25.49 24.19
C CYS A 77 -15.26 24.45 25.21
N LEU A 78 -14.61 24.37 26.37
CA LEU A 78 -14.87 23.34 27.39
C LEU A 78 -15.44 23.90 28.72
N ILE A 79 -15.80 25.18 28.76
CA ILE A 79 -16.31 25.86 29.96
C ILE A 79 -17.81 25.53 30.16
N PRO A 80 -18.20 24.83 31.26
CA PRO A 80 -19.59 24.48 31.51
C PRO A 80 -20.51 25.70 31.59
N GLY A 81 -21.68 25.59 30.96
CA GLY A 81 -22.71 26.65 30.96
C GLY A 81 -22.52 27.75 29.91
N THR A 82 -21.29 27.97 29.43
CA THR A 82 -21.01 28.94 28.34
C THR A 82 -20.76 28.24 27.01
N CYS A 83 -20.16 27.06 27.03
CA CYS A 83 -19.83 26.29 25.84
C CYS A 83 -20.91 25.25 25.48
N LEU A 84 -21.02 24.95 24.19
CA LEU A 84 -21.88 23.86 23.69
C LEU A 84 -21.40 22.46 24.10
N SER A 85 -20.12 22.31 24.43
CA SER A 85 -19.55 21.03 24.83
C SER A 85 -20.07 20.61 26.20
N LEU A 86 -20.61 19.38 26.27
CA LEU A 86 -21.24 18.86 27.49
C LEU A 86 -20.26 17.97 28.24
N LEU A 87 -19.71 18.49 29.35
CA LEU A 87 -18.87 17.69 30.24
C LEU A 87 -19.72 16.61 30.96
N PRO A 88 -19.17 15.40 31.20
CA PRO A 88 -19.82 14.39 32.02
C PRO A 88 -20.21 14.89 33.42
N ASN A 89 -19.35 15.70 34.04
CA ASN A 89 -19.61 16.42 35.28
C ASN A 89 -19.45 17.94 35.07
N PRO A 90 -20.55 18.67 34.86
CA PRO A 90 -20.53 20.13 34.69
C PRO A 90 -20.06 20.92 35.92
N ALA A 91 -20.01 20.31 37.11
CA ALA A 91 -19.56 20.96 38.33
C ALA A 91 -18.03 20.90 38.54
N ALA A 92 -17.31 20.21 37.65
CA ALA A 92 -15.86 20.09 37.69
C ALA A 92 -15.22 20.66 36.41
N PRO A 93 -13.96 21.14 36.48
CA PRO A 93 -13.21 21.54 35.28
C PRO A 93 -13.05 20.39 34.28
N ALA A 94 -12.92 20.72 33.01
CA ALA A 94 -12.61 19.74 31.97
C ALA A 94 -11.26 19.07 32.27
N SER A 95 -11.21 17.74 32.20
CA SER A 95 -10.00 16.96 32.45
C SER A 95 -10.03 15.71 31.59
N PHE A 96 -9.05 15.54 30.71
CA PHE A 96 -8.95 14.35 29.87
C PHE A 96 -8.24 13.21 30.63
N PRO A 97 -8.76 11.96 30.57
CA PRO A 97 -9.97 11.53 29.88
C PRO A 97 -11.25 11.58 30.75
N ASP A 98 -11.15 11.77 32.06
CA ASP A 98 -12.23 11.42 33.00
C ASP A 98 -13.45 12.37 32.96
N ASN A 99 -13.22 13.68 32.82
CA ASN A 99 -14.27 14.71 32.73
C ASN A 99 -14.15 15.48 31.42
N PHE A 100 -14.25 14.76 30.30
CA PHE A 100 -14.07 15.31 28.96
C PHE A 100 -15.26 14.91 28.06
N PRO A 101 -15.72 15.77 27.14
CA PRO A 101 -16.87 15.46 26.29
C PRO A 101 -16.49 14.48 25.18
N GLN A 102 -17.45 13.66 24.72
CA GLN A 102 -17.26 12.82 23.53
C GLN A 102 -17.32 13.62 22.21
N GLU A 103 -17.94 14.81 22.25
CA GLU A 103 -18.02 15.76 21.14
C GLU A 103 -17.75 17.16 21.69
N SER A 104 -16.79 17.85 21.11
CA SER A 104 -16.31 19.16 21.53
C SER A 104 -16.39 20.18 20.39
N PHE A 105 -16.47 21.47 20.72
CA PHE A 105 -16.69 22.53 19.73
C PHE A 105 -15.66 23.64 19.88
N TYR A 106 -14.89 23.90 18.81
CA TYR A 106 -14.09 25.12 18.67
C TYR A 106 -14.99 26.30 18.32
N TRP A 107 -15.94 26.05 17.43
CA TRP A 107 -16.91 27.02 16.97
C TRP A 107 -18.25 26.36 16.65
N GLY A 108 -19.34 27.11 16.86
CA GLY A 108 -20.66 26.69 16.38
C GLY A 108 -21.60 27.88 16.20
N ALA A 109 -22.39 27.87 15.13
CA ALA A 109 -23.50 28.77 14.92
C ALA A 109 -24.78 28.00 14.60
N LYS A 110 -25.89 28.39 15.24
CA LYS A 110 -27.21 27.81 15.01
C LYS A 110 -28.22 28.91 14.72
N ALA A 111 -28.90 28.81 13.58
CA ALA A 111 -30.10 29.60 13.28
C ALA A 111 -31.34 28.70 13.26
N THR A 112 -32.48 29.28 13.65
CA THR A 112 -33.79 28.62 13.61
C THR A 112 -34.81 29.55 12.98
N LEU A 113 -35.53 29.04 11.99
CA LEU A 113 -36.55 29.76 11.25
C LEU A 113 -37.84 28.93 11.22
N SER A 114 -38.96 29.51 11.64
CA SER A 114 -40.26 28.84 11.60
C SER A 114 -40.89 28.94 10.21
N THR A 115 -41.38 27.84 9.66
CA THR A 115 -42.08 27.81 8.36
C THR A 115 -43.57 28.11 8.50
N ALA A 116 -44.26 28.43 7.41
CA ALA A 116 -45.68 28.79 7.40
C ALA A 116 -46.61 27.70 7.97
N LYS A 117 -46.23 26.41 7.87
CA LYS A 117 -47.04 25.28 8.35
C LYS A 117 -46.59 24.75 9.72
N GLY A 118 -45.84 25.55 10.48
CA GLY A 118 -45.38 25.17 11.82
C GLY A 118 -44.18 24.21 11.87
N GLY A 119 -43.56 23.89 10.73
CA GLY A 119 -42.25 23.23 10.67
C GLY A 119 -41.10 24.22 10.87
N LYS A 120 -39.86 23.76 10.76
CA LYS A 120 -38.66 24.61 10.97
C LYS A 120 -37.63 24.42 9.88
N VAL A 121 -36.90 25.48 9.56
CA VAL A 121 -35.58 25.39 8.92
C VAL A 121 -34.51 25.66 9.97
N LEU A 122 -33.61 24.70 10.14
CA LEU A 122 -32.54 24.71 11.11
C LEU A 122 -31.21 24.69 10.37
N MET A 123 -30.30 25.55 10.79
CA MET A 123 -28.91 25.56 10.32
C MET A 123 -27.99 25.29 11.50
N PHE A 124 -27.02 24.40 11.33
CA PHE A 124 -25.99 24.09 12.29
C PHE A 124 -24.64 24.05 11.58
N ASP A 125 -23.84 25.07 11.85
CA ASP A 125 -22.50 25.20 11.31
C ASP A 125 -21.51 25.08 12.45
N ARG A 126 -20.49 24.26 12.29
CA ARG A 126 -19.64 23.86 13.42
C ARG A 126 -18.23 23.49 12.98
N THR A 127 -17.28 23.74 13.88
CA THR A 127 -15.93 23.17 13.86
C THR A 127 -15.74 22.34 15.14
N GLU A 128 -15.51 21.04 14.99
CA GLU A 128 -15.73 20.03 16.03
C GLU A 128 -14.51 19.12 16.23
N GLY A 129 -14.31 18.71 17.48
CA GLY A 129 -13.54 17.52 17.86
C GLY A 129 -14.48 16.38 18.24
N ALA A 130 -14.19 15.16 17.80
CA ALA A 130 -14.95 13.97 18.17
C ALA A 130 -14.10 12.70 18.10
N PHE A 131 -14.66 11.58 18.54
CA PHE A 131 -14.04 10.26 18.41
C PHE A 131 -14.73 9.45 17.30
N PHE A 132 -13.97 8.80 16.41
CA PHE A 132 -14.50 7.97 15.32
C PHE A 132 -13.92 6.55 15.33
N PRO A 133 -14.76 5.50 15.36
CA PRO A 133 -16.20 5.46 15.03
C PRO A 133 -17.14 5.94 16.15
N GLY A 134 -16.60 6.41 17.27
CA GLY A 134 -17.36 6.84 18.43
C GLY A 134 -17.88 5.66 19.24
N CYS A 135 -18.73 5.93 20.22
CA CYS A 135 -19.32 4.87 21.03
C CYS A 135 -20.42 4.12 20.26
N PRO A 136 -20.34 2.77 20.13
CA PRO A 136 -21.39 2.00 19.48
C PRO A 136 -22.75 2.20 20.16
N LYS A 137 -23.82 2.21 19.36
CA LYS A 137 -25.19 2.36 19.88
C LYS A 137 -25.52 1.25 20.88
N GLY A 138 -25.89 1.64 22.10
CA GLY A 138 -26.23 0.71 23.19
C GLY A 138 -25.03 0.25 24.03
N ALA A 139 -23.81 0.67 23.69
CA ALA A 139 -22.63 0.48 24.54
C ALA A 139 -22.46 1.66 25.50
N THR A 140 -21.73 1.42 26.60
CA THR A 140 -21.24 2.46 27.50
C THR A 140 -19.75 2.62 27.25
N CYS A 141 -19.33 3.78 26.74
CA CYS A 141 -17.93 4.09 26.48
C CYS A 141 -17.49 5.30 27.30
N THR A 142 -16.27 5.26 27.82
CA THR A 142 -15.59 6.42 28.42
C THR A 142 -14.69 7.07 27.38
N VAL A 143 -14.36 8.36 27.53
CA VAL A 143 -13.34 9.00 26.67
C VAL A 143 -12.01 8.25 26.74
N ALA A 144 -11.66 7.68 27.90
CA ALA A 144 -10.46 6.84 28.04
C ALA A 144 -10.48 5.63 27.07
N SER A 145 -11.64 4.98 26.89
CA SER A 145 -11.81 3.87 25.95
C SER A 145 -11.78 4.27 24.48
N LEU A 146 -11.92 5.57 24.18
CA LEU A 146 -11.91 6.11 22.82
C LEU A 146 -10.59 6.83 22.47
N ASN A 147 -9.67 6.96 23.42
CA ASN A 147 -8.38 7.63 23.20
C ASN A 147 -7.59 6.94 22.08
N GLY A 148 -7.00 7.74 21.17
CA GLY A 148 -6.36 7.29 19.93
C GLY A 148 -7.28 7.32 18.71
N THR A 149 -8.57 7.67 18.89
CA THR A 149 -9.55 7.75 17.80
C THR A 149 -10.07 9.16 17.50
N GLN A 150 -9.34 10.18 17.96
CA GLN A 150 -9.67 11.59 17.77
C GLN A 150 -9.72 11.97 16.29
N ILE A 151 -10.79 12.67 15.91
CA ILE A 151 -10.96 13.31 14.61
C ILE A 151 -11.41 14.76 14.80
N THR A 152 -11.12 15.60 13.82
CA THR A 152 -11.61 16.98 13.73
C THR A 152 -12.24 17.23 12.37
N PHE A 153 -13.28 18.05 12.36
CA PHE A 153 -14.00 18.39 11.12
C PHE A 153 -14.76 19.70 11.26
N SER A 154 -15.00 20.36 10.13
CA SER A 154 -16.02 21.39 9.98
C SER A 154 -17.23 20.85 9.24
N ARG A 155 -18.42 21.37 9.53
CA ARG A 155 -19.64 20.99 8.81
C ARG A 155 -20.65 22.12 8.71
N ILE A 156 -21.43 22.07 7.63
CA ILE A 156 -22.67 22.81 7.44
C ILE A 156 -23.80 21.79 7.37
N VAL A 157 -24.82 21.97 8.21
CA VAL A 157 -26.02 21.15 8.20
C VAL A 157 -27.23 22.06 8.15
N ILE A 158 -28.03 21.97 7.08
CA ILE A 158 -29.30 22.69 6.98
C ILE A 158 -30.43 21.68 6.77
N THR A 159 -31.41 21.67 7.68
CA THR A 159 -32.59 20.82 7.58
C THR A 159 -33.85 21.67 7.53
N GLY A 160 -34.86 21.19 6.81
CA GLY A 160 -36.16 21.87 6.71
C GLY A 160 -37.32 20.90 6.88
N THR A 161 -38.39 21.35 7.52
CA THR A 161 -39.69 20.66 7.61
C THR A 161 -40.84 21.65 7.48
N GLY A 162 -42.04 21.18 7.14
CA GLY A 162 -43.24 22.03 7.03
C GLY A 162 -43.26 22.88 5.75
N LEU A 163 -42.46 22.50 4.75
CA LEU A 163 -42.45 23.13 3.43
C LEU A 163 -43.41 22.39 2.47
N GLN A 164 -43.57 22.90 1.25
CA GLN A 164 -44.36 22.20 0.24
C GLN A 164 -43.61 20.95 -0.25
N PRO A 165 -44.27 19.79 -0.39
CA PRO A 165 -43.66 18.58 -0.93
C PRO A 165 -43.12 18.76 -2.34
N LYS A 166 -42.03 18.05 -2.68
CA LYS A 166 -41.45 18.00 -4.05
C LYS A 166 -41.22 19.37 -4.68
N THR A 167 -40.88 20.36 -3.87
CA THR A 167 -40.77 21.76 -4.28
C THR A 167 -39.34 22.24 -4.09
N SER A 168 -38.85 23.04 -5.04
CA SER A 168 -37.51 23.62 -4.99
C SER A 168 -37.51 24.88 -4.14
N TYR A 169 -36.51 25.00 -3.25
CA TYR A 169 -36.27 26.18 -2.42
C TYR A 169 -34.84 26.68 -2.62
N THR A 170 -34.66 27.99 -2.56
CA THR A 170 -33.34 28.63 -2.47
C THR A 170 -33.04 28.96 -1.02
N ILE A 171 -31.91 28.47 -0.52
CA ILE A 171 -31.42 28.71 0.83
C ILE A 171 -30.23 29.65 0.73
N THR A 172 -30.38 30.88 1.22
CA THR A 172 -29.25 31.80 1.39
C THR A 172 -28.80 31.74 2.83
N HIS A 173 -27.52 31.52 3.05
CA HIS A 173 -26.94 31.42 4.38
C HIS A 173 -25.58 32.15 4.42
N PRO A 174 -24.95 32.30 5.60
CA PRO A 174 -23.71 33.07 5.73
C PRO A 174 -22.53 32.62 4.87
N TYR A 175 -22.53 31.38 4.39
CA TYR A 175 -21.43 30.79 3.64
C TYR A 175 -21.79 30.39 2.21
N GLY A 176 -22.96 30.80 1.71
CA GLY A 176 -23.33 30.51 0.35
C GLY A 176 -24.82 30.55 0.06
N ILE A 177 -25.15 30.09 -1.14
CA ILE A 177 -26.51 29.92 -1.63
C ILE A 177 -26.64 28.51 -2.17
N ASP A 178 -27.57 27.74 -1.61
CA ASP A 178 -27.86 26.37 -2.03
C ASP A 178 -29.30 26.26 -2.57
N THR A 179 -29.53 25.28 -3.43
CA THR A 179 -30.87 24.91 -3.89
C THR A 179 -31.19 23.51 -3.41
N VAL A 180 -32.35 23.35 -2.77
CA VAL A 180 -32.82 22.07 -2.24
C VAL A 180 -34.20 21.73 -2.77
N THR A 181 -34.46 20.46 -3.02
CA THR A 181 -35.79 19.95 -3.35
C THR A 181 -36.31 19.15 -2.17
N THR A 182 -37.50 19.48 -1.69
CA THR A 182 -38.13 18.75 -0.58
C THR A 182 -38.61 17.37 -1.00
N ASP A 183 -38.68 16.45 -0.04
CA ASP A 183 -39.26 15.13 -0.21
C ASP A 183 -40.81 15.17 -0.26
N SER A 184 -41.46 14.01 -0.23
CA SER A 184 -42.92 13.89 -0.23
C SER A 184 -43.61 14.42 1.03
N LEU A 185 -42.86 14.65 2.11
CA LEU A 185 -43.35 15.21 3.37
C LEU A 185 -43.06 16.71 3.47
N GLY A 186 -42.43 17.31 2.47
CA GLY A 186 -42.02 18.71 2.54
C GLY A 186 -40.82 18.92 3.45
N ALA A 187 -39.93 17.92 3.55
CA ALA A 187 -38.69 17.99 4.31
C ALA A 187 -37.46 17.94 3.40
N PHE A 188 -36.33 18.50 3.88
CA PHE A 188 -35.04 18.37 3.21
C PHE A 188 -33.90 18.29 4.23
N SER A 189 -32.75 17.79 3.78
CA SER A 189 -31.49 17.79 4.54
C SER A 189 -30.33 18.05 3.59
N LEU A 190 -29.55 19.09 3.89
CA LEU A 190 -28.30 19.44 3.23
C LEU A 190 -27.18 19.26 4.25
N LYS A 191 -26.14 18.52 3.88
CA LYS A 191 -24.97 18.26 4.73
C LYS A 191 -23.69 18.35 3.92
N GLU A 192 -22.78 19.19 4.40
CA GLU A 192 -21.40 19.29 3.92
C GLU A 192 -20.47 19.07 5.11
N THR A 193 -19.41 18.28 4.95
CA THR A 193 -18.47 17.97 6.02
C THR A 193 -17.07 17.83 5.45
N SER A 194 -16.11 18.49 6.10
CA SER A 194 -14.71 18.50 5.72
C SER A 194 -13.87 18.25 6.96
N GLY A 195 -12.99 17.25 6.92
CA GLY A 195 -12.22 16.87 8.10
C GLY A 195 -11.33 15.67 7.85
N CYS A 196 -10.72 15.19 8.91
CA CYS A 196 -9.77 14.08 8.87
C CYS A 196 -10.42 12.73 9.18
N ARG A 197 -9.73 11.65 8.79
CA ARG A 197 -9.91 10.29 9.30
C ARG A 197 -8.61 9.83 9.93
N LEU A 198 -8.64 8.76 10.72
CA LEU A 198 -7.44 8.23 11.38
C LEU A 198 -6.42 7.66 10.36
N PRO A 199 -5.10 7.96 10.50
CA PRO A 199 -4.51 8.94 11.42
C PRO A 199 -4.90 10.38 11.03
N CYS A 200 -5.41 11.16 12.01
CA CYS A 200 -6.00 12.47 11.74
C CYS A 200 -4.92 13.55 11.50
N ASP A 201 -4.97 14.19 10.32
CA ASP A 201 -4.36 15.51 10.09
C ASP A 201 -5.41 16.60 10.39
N PRO A 202 -5.28 17.38 11.49
CA PRO A 202 -6.28 18.37 11.87
C PRO A 202 -6.43 19.54 10.90
N SER A 203 -5.46 19.77 10.01
CA SER A 203 -5.52 20.80 8.98
C SER A 203 -6.68 20.57 8.00
N LEU A 204 -7.08 19.31 7.82
CA LEU A 204 -8.22 18.93 6.98
C LEU A 204 -9.57 19.44 7.53
N GLY A 205 -9.63 19.77 8.82
CA GLY A 205 -10.79 20.43 9.43
C GLY A 205 -11.06 21.83 8.87
N LEU A 206 -10.08 22.46 8.22
CA LEU A 206 -10.20 23.76 7.56
C LEU A 206 -10.79 23.67 6.14
N GLY A 207 -11.06 22.47 5.61
CA GLY A 207 -11.43 22.28 4.21
C GLY A 207 -12.85 22.70 3.81
N GLY A 208 -13.72 23.07 4.75
CA GLY A 208 -15.11 23.48 4.50
C GLY A 208 -15.28 24.97 4.21
N ARG A 209 -16.51 25.39 3.89
CA ARG A 209 -16.85 26.81 3.65
C ARG A 209 -17.31 27.60 4.89
N THR A 210 -17.20 27.06 6.10
CA THR A 210 -17.67 27.68 7.37
C THR A 210 -16.82 28.86 7.86
N TRP A 211 -16.22 29.63 6.95
CA TRP A 211 -15.19 30.59 7.27
C TRP A 211 -15.29 31.90 6.48
N PRO A 212 -14.81 33.03 7.03
CA PRO A 212 -14.41 33.21 8.44
C PRO A 212 -15.62 33.07 9.38
N TRP A 213 -15.37 32.81 10.65
CA TRP A 213 -16.44 32.41 11.56
C TRP A 213 -17.40 33.55 11.90
N LEU A 214 -18.69 33.23 12.05
CA LEU A 214 -19.66 34.17 12.59
C LEU A 214 -19.39 34.45 14.07
N ARG A 215 -19.60 35.71 14.44
CA ARG A 215 -19.57 36.24 15.81
C ARG A 215 -20.76 37.16 16.04
N TRP A 216 -21.10 37.43 17.29
CA TRP A 216 -22.10 38.45 17.62
C TRP A 216 -21.71 39.80 17.01
N ASP A 217 -22.70 40.49 16.46
CA ASP A 217 -22.50 41.85 15.94
C ASP A 217 -22.13 42.79 17.10
N PRO A 218 -20.92 43.37 17.13
CA PRO A 218 -20.51 44.27 18.21
C PRO A 218 -21.32 45.57 18.27
N ALA A 219 -22.09 45.90 17.21
CA ALA A 219 -22.98 47.05 17.21
C ALA A 219 -24.32 46.78 17.93
N VAL A 220 -24.62 45.53 18.27
CA VAL A 220 -25.86 45.13 18.94
C VAL A 220 -25.53 44.67 20.36
N ALA A 221 -26.28 45.19 21.34
CA ALA A 221 -26.13 44.81 22.74
C ALA A 221 -26.95 43.54 23.05
N PRO A 222 -26.50 42.67 23.98
CA PRO A 222 -25.28 42.79 24.79
C PRO A 222 -24.00 42.40 24.04
N ALA A 223 -22.86 42.92 24.50
CA ALA A 223 -21.55 42.44 24.05
C ALA A 223 -21.36 40.96 24.44
N PRO A 224 -20.56 40.19 23.68
CA PRO A 224 -20.28 38.80 24.03
C PRO A 224 -19.56 38.70 25.39
N PRO A 225 -19.75 37.59 26.12
CA PRO A 225 -19.03 37.35 27.38
C PRO A 225 -17.50 37.49 27.20
N PRO A 226 -16.76 38.03 28.19
CA PRO A 226 -15.31 38.16 28.09
C PRO A 226 -14.63 36.84 27.73
N GLY A 227 -13.79 36.85 26.70
CA GLY A 227 -13.10 35.65 26.20
C GLY A 227 -13.90 34.81 25.20
N PHE A 228 -15.08 35.26 24.77
CA PHE A 228 -15.92 34.57 23.81
C PHE A 228 -16.34 35.48 22.66
N ILE A 229 -16.73 34.88 21.55
CA ILE A 229 -17.27 35.60 20.37
C ILE A 229 -18.81 35.63 20.32
N GLY A 230 -19.46 35.00 21.31
CA GLY A 230 -20.91 34.91 21.46
C GLY A 230 -21.28 34.01 22.64
N ASP A 231 -22.58 33.88 22.91
CA ASP A 231 -23.15 32.95 23.88
C ASP A 231 -24.10 31.97 23.16
N ALA A 232 -23.88 30.67 23.38
CA ALA A 232 -24.66 29.61 22.76
C ALA A 232 -26.10 29.54 23.26
N ALA A 233 -26.41 30.12 24.42
CA ALA A 233 -27.75 30.14 25.00
C ALA A 233 -28.61 31.31 24.50
N VAL A 234 -28.00 32.37 23.97
CA VAL A 234 -28.69 33.62 23.63
C VAL A 234 -28.70 33.82 22.11
N PRO A 235 -29.89 33.86 21.46
CA PRO A 235 -29.99 34.27 20.06
C PRO A 235 -29.58 35.74 19.91
N HIS A 236 -28.75 36.03 18.91
CA HIS A 236 -28.24 37.38 18.66
C HIS A 236 -27.97 37.61 17.17
N SER A 237 -28.02 38.87 16.72
CA SER A 237 -27.57 39.24 15.37
C SER A 237 -26.07 39.00 15.21
N VAL A 238 -25.63 38.60 14.02
CA VAL A 238 -24.23 38.21 13.76
C VAL A 238 -23.56 39.03 12.67
N THR A 239 -22.24 39.00 12.67
CA THR A 239 -21.37 39.47 11.59
C THR A 239 -20.31 38.42 11.27
N GLY A 240 -19.60 38.60 10.15
CA GLY A 240 -18.49 37.74 9.75
C GLY A 240 -18.72 36.94 8.46
N SER A 241 -19.92 36.96 7.88
CA SER A 241 -20.14 36.32 6.57
C SER A 241 -19.19 36.89 5.50
N PRO A 242 -18.46 36.05 4.75
CA PRO A 242 -17.62 36.50 3.64
C PRO A 242 -18.43 37.09 2.47
N PHE A 243 -19.75 36.86 2.44
CA PHE A 243 -20.65 37.31 1.37
C PHE A 243 -21.59 38.44 1.84
N GLY A 244 -21.43 38.92 3.08
CA GLY A 244 -22.35 39.88 3.69
C GLY A 244 -23.75 39.31 3.99
N THR A 245 -23.94 38.00 3.87
CA THR A 245 -25.21 37.31 4.12
C THR A 245 -25.32 36.86 5.57
N ASN A 246 -25.29 37.78 6.54
CA ASN A 246 -25.36 37.48 7.98
C ASN A 246 -26.75 36.99 8.47
N TYR A 247 -27.45 36.20 7.66
CA TYR A 247 -28.79 35.69 7.89
C TYR A 247 -28.96 34.31 7.25
N LEU A 248 -29.92 33.54 7.78
CA LEU A 248 -30.48 32.37 7.12
C LEU A 248 -31.80 32.78 6.46
N ARG A 249 -31.94 32.55 5.16
CA ARG A 249 -33.14 32.86 4.37
C ARG A 249 -33.57 31.66 3.53
N VAL A 250 -34.88 31.43 3.47
CA VAL A 250 -35.53 30.37 2.71
C VAL A 250 -36.52 31.01 1.76
N GLN A 251 -36.32 30.80 0.46
CA GLN A 251 -37.16 31.35 -0.59
C GLN A 251 -37.83 30.23 -1.38
N GLY A 252 -39.15 30.30 -1.49
CA GLY A 252 -39.97 29.36 -2.25
C GLY A 252 -41.41 29.32 -1.71
N PRO A 253 -42.32 28.65 -2.44
CA PRO A 253 -43.74 28.60 -2.08
C PRO A 253 -43.99 28.16 -0.64
N GLY A 254 -44.66 28.96 0.18
CA GLY A 254 -44.98 28.59 1.57
C GLY A 254 -43.78 28.54 2.53
N ALA A 255 -42.65 29.18 2.20
CA ALA A 255 -41.51 29.31 3.12
C ALA A 255 -41.84 30.12 4.39
N GLY A 256 -42.91 30.93 4.36
CA GLY A 256 -43.30 31.84 5.43
C GLY A 256 -42.83 33.27 5.18
N GLY A 257 -42.71 34.06 6.26
CA GLY A 257 -42.36 35.47 6.22
C GLY A 257 -43.47 36.38 5.66
N PRO A 258 -43.20 37.69 5.47
CA PRO A 258 -44.24 38.68 5.17
C PRO A 258 -45.00 38.44 3.86
N THR A 259 -44.35 37.84 2.86
CA THR A 259 -44.94 37.51 1.56
C THR A 259 -45.46 36.07 1.47
N GLY A 260 -45.28 35.28 2.55
CA GLY A 260 -45.59 33.84 2.59
C GLY A 260 -44.60 32.94 1.85
N ASN A 261 -43.70 33.50 1.02
CA ASN A 261 -42.77 32.75 0.17
C ASN A 261 -41.30 33.10 0.40
N ASP A 262 -41.01 33.95 1.39
CA ASP A 262 -39.69 34.48 1.65
C ASP A 262 -39.55 34.80 3.12
N ASN A 263 -38.75 34.00 3.80
CA ASN A 263 -38.60 34.03 5.24
C ASN A 263 -37.12 34.08 5.59
N LEU A 264 -36.75 34.90 6.57
CA LEU A 264 -35.37 35.03 7.01
C LEU A 264 -35.26 35.24 8.52
N THR A 265 -34.08 34.90 9.06
CA THR A 265 -33.65 35.25 10.41
C THR A 265 -32.19 35.65 10.40
N ASP A 266 -31.85 36.70 11.11
CA ASP A 266 -30.48 37.13 11.39
C ASP A 266 -30.01 36.69 12.80
N GLN A 267 -30.88 36.00 13.54
CA GLN A 267 -30.62 35.57 14.91
C GLN A 267 -29.91 34.20 14.94
N PHE A 268 -28.73 34.16 15.54
CA PHE A 268 -27.95 32.95 15.74
C PHE A 268 -27.55 32.77 17.21
N ASN A 269 -27.55 31.53 17.67
CA ASN A 269 -26.81 31.12 18.86
C ASN A 269 -25.37 30.82 18.44
N VAL A 270 -24.38 31.52 19.02
CA VAL A 270 -22.98 31.43 18.62
C VAL A 270 -22.11 30.95 19.79
N ASN A 271 -21.30 29.93 19.54
CA ASN A 271 -20.31 29.37 20.45
C ASN A 271 -18.91 29.60 19.89
N GLY A 272 -18.00 30.08 20.72
CA GLY A 272 -16.57 30.11 20.40
C GLY A 272 -15.78 30.79 21.51
N GLN A 273 -14.85 30.05 22.09
CA GLN A 273 -13.93 30.57 23.10
C GLN A 273 -12.67 31.08 22.41
N ILE A 274 -12.33 32.34 22.62
CA ILE A 274 -11.09 32.94 22.12
C ILE A 274 -9.92 32.21 22.78
N ALA A 275 -8.96 31.75 21.97
CA ALA A 275 -7.80 31.03 22.47
C ALA A 275 -6.96 31.92 23.40
N GLY A 276 -6.67 31.43 24.61
CA GLY A 276 -5.74 32.07 25.55
C GLY A 276 -4.28 32.02 25.08
N PRO A 277 -3.33 32.56 25.87
CA PRO A 277 -1.90 32.47 25.58
C PRO A 277 -1.46 31.04 25.28
N GLY A 278 -0.64 30.86 24.25
CA GLY A 278 0.01 29.58 24.01
C GLY A 278 1.23 29.68 23.11
N ALA A 279 1.94 28.56 22.99
CA ALA A 279 3.17 28.44 22.24
C ALA A 279 3.28 27.09 21.51
N ALA A 280 4.16 27.02 20.51
CA ALA A 280 4.48 25.80 19.79
C ALA A 280 5.95 25.76 19.34
N ALA A 281 6.53 24.56 19.23
CA ALA A 281 7.85 24.32 18.68
C ALA A 281 7.78 23.77 17.23
N GLY A 282 8.69 24.24 16.38
CA GLY A 282 8.88 23.75 15.01
C GLY A 282 10.37 23.55 14.71
N PRO A 283 10.84 22.33 14.39
CA PRO A 283 10.10 21.07 14.42
C PRO A 283 9.72 20.66 15.85
N ARG A 284 8.69 19.81 15.98
CA ARG A 284 8.34 19.16 17.26
C ARG A 284 9.42 18.17 17.69
N GLY A 285 9.36 17.76 18.96
CA GLY A 285 10.15 16.68 19.50
C GLY A 285 9.94 15.37 18.73
N GLY A 286 10.99 14.56 18.69
CA GLY A 286 11.08 13.36 17.88
C GLY A 286 12.49 12.79 17.88
N VAL A 287 12.70 11.73 17.10
CA VAL A 287 14.01 11.12 16.90
C VAL A 287 14.58 11.60 15.58
N PHE A 288 15.84 12.03 15.58
CA PHE A 288 16.50 12.65 14.42
C PHE A 288 17.92 12.13 14.25
N VAL A 289 18.36 11.97 12.99
CA VAL A 289 19.75 11.61 12.64
C VAL A 289 20.77 12.64 13.13
N GLY A 290 20.39 13.91 13.18
CA GLY A 290 21.32 15.00 13.47
C GLY A 290 20.66 16.19 14.15
N ALA A 291 21.50 17.16 14.51
CA ALA A 291 21.12 18.36 15.24
C ALA A 291 19.89 19.06 14.64
N GLN A 292 18.98 19.51 15.50
CA GLN A 292 17.79 20.26 15.09
C GLN A 292 17.94 21.75 15.37
N THR A 293 17.28 22.57 14.55
CA THR A 293 17.08 24.00 14.80
C THR A 293 15.60 24.23 15.08
N VAL A 294 15.27 24.56 16.32
CA VAL A 294 13.89 24.68 16.81
C VAL A 294 13.48 26.15 16.91
N THR A 295 12.43 26.52 16.20
CA THR A 295 11.76 27.81 16.35
C THR A 295 10.56 27.67 17.27
N LEU A 296 10.42 28.58 18.23
CA LEU A 296 9.22 28.73 19.04
C LEU A 296 8.32 29.83 18.46
N SER A 297 7.01 29.61 18.55
CA SER A 297 5.98 30.57 18.14
C SER A 297 4.97 30.75 19.27
N SER A 298 4.19 31.82 19.24
CA SER A 298 3.16 32.12 20.26
C SER A 298 1.86 32.67 19.67
N PHE A 299 0.79 32.62 20.48
CA PHE A 299 -0.56 33.02 20.09
C PHE A 299 -1.39 33.56 21.26
N PRO A 300 -2.40 34.45 21.03
CA PRO A 300 -2.86 34.98 19.74
C PRO A 300 -2.02 36.12 19.12
N GLY A 301 -0.93 36.56 19.77
CA GLY A 301 0.05 37.48 19.20
C GLY A 301 1.48 37.02 19.50
N PRO A 302 2.52 37.82 19.16
CA PRO A 302 3.84 37.60 19.74
C PRO A 302 3.74 37.83 21.25
N LEU A 303 3.68 36.72 21.99
CA LEU A 303 3.76 36.70 23.44
C LEU A 303 5.20 36.46 23.89
N THR A 304 5.49 36.79 25.15
CA THR A 304 6.80 36.44 25.72
C THR A 304 6.83 34.94 25.98
N VAL A 305 7.74 34.21 25.33
CA VAL A 305 7.89 32.77 25.53
C VAL A 305 9.10 32.51 26.42
N TYR A 306 8.88 31.83 27.53
CA TYR A 306 9.92 31.37 28.45
C TYR A 306 10.22 29.90 28.19
N TYR A 307 11.49 29.50 28.22
CA TYR A 307 11.88 28.11 27.95
C TYR A 307 13.07 27.63 28.78
N THR A 308 13.25 26.30 28.80
CA THR A 308 14.37 25.55 29.39
C THR A 308 14.71 24.38 28.46
N THR A 309 15.97 23.94 28.46
CA THR A 309 16.46 22.82 27.62
C THR A 309 16.90 21.61 28.45
N ASP A 310 16.78 21.68 29.77
CA ASP A 310 17.18 20.65 30.72
C ASP A 310 15.99 19.87 31.29
N GLY A 311 14.78 20.12 30.78
CA GLY A 311 13.54 19.49 31.24
C GLY A 311 12.94 20.07 32.52
N THR A 312 13.53 21.10 33.13
CA THR A 312 12.90 21.83 34.24
C THR A 312 11.73 22.69 33.73
N ASN A 313 10.72 22.98 34.56
CA ASN A 313 9.61 23.81 34.11
C ASN A 313 10.06 25.28 34.00
N PRO A 314 9.72 26.00 32.90
CA PRO A 314 10.05 27.42 32.79
C PRO A 314 9.25 28.25 33.79
N VAL A 315 9.91 29.26 34.37
CA VAL A 315 9.34 30.20 35.34
C VAL A 315 9.35 31.60 34.72
N PRO A 316 8.18 32.24 34.50
CA PRO A 316 8.11 33.60 33.96
C PRO A 316 8.91 34.59 34.79
N GLY A 317 9.73 35.39 34.12
CA GLY A 317 10.64 36.37 34.73
C GLY A 317 11.97 35.80 35.24
N ALA A 318 12.15 34.47 35.29
CA ALA A 318 13.38 33.83 35.75
C ALA A 318 14.05 32.91 34.71
N SER A 319 13.28 32.22 33.86
CA SER A 319 13.80 31.38 32.78
C SER A 319 14.22 32.20 31.55
N LEU A 320 14.90 31.53 30.60
CA LEU A 320 15.33 32.16 29.35
C LEU A 320 14.13 32.61 28.51
N VAL A 321 14.25 33.79 27.90
CA VAL A 321 13.25 34.32 26.97
C VAL A 321 13.66 33.96 25.54
N TYR A 322 12.73 33.37 24.80
CA TYR A 322 12.94 33.03 23.39
C TYR A 322 13.14 34.31 22.57
N SER A 323 14.28 34.39 21.89
CA SER A 323 14.68 35.55 21.07
C SER A 323 15.15 35.18 19.66
N GLY A 324 15.22 33.88 19.35
CA GLY A 324 15.65 33.35 18.06
C GLY A 324 15.75 31.82 18.07
N PRO A 325 16.00 31.18 16.91
CA PRO A 325 16.03 29.73 16.80
C PRO A 325 17.00 29.06 17.79
N LEU A 326 16.58 27.93 18.37
CA LEU A 326 17.31 27.15 19.36
C LEU A 326 18.06 26.00 18.67
N GLY A 327 19.37 25.89 18.92
CA GLY A 327 20.17 24.74 18.46
C GLY A 327 20.05 23.55 19.43
N ILE A 328 19.68 22.38 18.90
CA ILE A 328 19.50 21.13 19.65
C ILE A 328 20.49 20.09 19.09
N PRO A 329 21.76 20.09 19.52
CA PRO A 329 22.80 19.22 18.96
C PRO A 329 22.80 17.80 19.52
N GLN A 330 22.12 17.57 20.64
CA GLN A 330 22.10 16.30 21.38
C GLN A 330 20.73 16.09 22.05
N HIS A 331 20.54 14.95 22.72
CA HIS A 331 19.30 14.67 23.46
C HIS A 331 18.91 15.84 24.38
N THR A 332 17.72 16.38 24.17
CA THR A 332 17.26 17.60 24.86
C THR A 332 15.78 17.50 25.17
N THR A 333 15.41 17.79 26.41
CA THR A 333 14.01 18.02 26.79
C THR A 333 13.78 19.51 26.86
N LEU A 334 13.12 20.05 25.83
CA LEU A 334 12.73 21.44 25.72
C LEU A 334 11.37 21.63 26.40
N LYS A 335 11.29 22.51 27.40
CA LYS A 335 10.02 22.95 27.97
C LYS A 335 9.82 24.44 27.75
N PHE A 336 8.60 24.86 27.45
CA PHE A 336 8.30 26.27 27.17
C PHE A 336 6.86 26.65 27.53
N LEU A 337 6.63 27.93 27.80
CA LEU A 337 5.29 28.51 28.02
C LEU A 337 5.24 29.96 27.51
N ALA A 338 4.08 30.44 27.10
CA ALA A 338 3.84 31.82 26.67
C ALA A 338 3.12 32.64 27.74
N VAL A 339 3.45 33.93 27.83
CA VAL A 339 2.81 34.89 28.74
C VAL A 339 2.38 36.14 27.97
N ASP A 340 1.13 36.54 28.11
CA ASP A 340 0.62 37.78 27.52
C ASP A 340 0.95 39.03 28.34
N ALA A 341 0.64 40.21 27.82
CA ALA A 341 0.90 41.48 28.48
C ALA A 341 0.10 41.69 29.77
N ALA A 342 -1.01 40.97 29.95
CA ALA A 342 -1.81 40.99 31.17
C ALA A 342 -1.31 39.98 32.23
N GLY A 343 -0.29 39.19 31.91
CA GLY A 343 0.29 38.18 32.79
C GLY A 343 -0.39 36.81 32.74
N ASN A 344 -1.35 36.61 31.83
CA ASN A 344 -1.96 35.29 31.65
C ASN A 344 -0.95 34.35 31.00
N GLN A 345 -0.91 33.10 31.46
CA GLN A 345 0.08 32.11 31.03
C GLN A 345 -0.59 30.98 30.24
N SER A 346 0.15 30.41 29.31
CA SER A 346 -0.18 29.11 28.71
C SER A 346 0.15 27.96 29.66
N PRO A 347 -0.30 26.72 29.36
CA PRO A 347 0.31 25.52 29.92
C PRO A 347 1.81 25.43 29.60
N VAL A 348 2.54 24.61 30.36
CA VAL A 348 3.92 24.22 30.04
C VAL A 348 3.90 23.14 28.97
N TYR A 349 4.44 23.43 27.80
CA TYR A 349 4.66 22.47 26.73
C TYR A 349 5.99 21.74 26.95
N THR A 350 6.07 20.47 26.56
CA THR A 350 7.28 19.64 26.66
C THR A 350 7.53 18.95 25.32
N GLU A 351 8.75 19.09 24.81
CA GLU A 351 9.22 18.46 23.58
C GLU A 351 10.51 17.69 23.86
N ASN A 352 10.54 16.41 23.48
CA ASN A 352 11.71 15.55 23.65
C ASN A 352 12.40 15.35 22.30
N TYR A 353 13.64 15.81 22.17
CA TYR A 353 14.46 15.60 20.99
C TYR A 353 15.49 14.52 21.29
N THR A 354 15.46 13.45 20.51
CA THR A 354 16.44 12.36 20.54
C THR A 354 17.31 12.48 19.31
N ILE A 355 18.62 12.73 19.50
CA ILE A 355 19.57 12.84 18.40
C ILE A 355 20.39 11.57 18.35
N ASP A 356 20.26 10.81 17.27
CA ASP A 356 20.97 9.54 17.07
C ASP A 356 21.52 9.43 15.66
N ALA A 357 22.85 9.42 15.54
CA ALA A 357 23.56 9.27 14.27
C ALA A 357 24.16 7.86 14.09
N VAL A 358 23.88 6.94 15.01
CA VAL A 358 24.44 5.59 14.98
C VAL A 358 23.61 4.74 14.03
N VAL A 359 24.27 4.10 13.06
CA VAL A 359 23.58 3.23 12.10
C VAL A 359 23.32 1.85 12.71
N PRO A 360 22.17 1.22 12.40
CA PRO A 360 21.92 -0.16 12.79
C PRO A 360 22.77 -1.14 11.95
N THR A 361 22.81 -2.39 12.40
CA THR A 361 23.42 -3.53 11.68
C THR A 361 22.34 -4.52 11.26
N VAL A 362 22.62 -5.31 10.21
CA VAL A 362 21.71 -6.36 9.72
C VAL A 362 22.49 -7.54 9.15
N THR A 363 22.01 -8.75 9.39
CA THR A 363 22.65 -10.00 8.93
C THR A 363 21.61 -11.03 8.47
N ALA A 364 21.98 -11.86 7.50
CA ALA A 364 21.22 -13.05 7.10
C ALA A 364 21.85 -14.33 7.65
N SER A 365 21.03 -15.29 8.09
CA SER A 365 21.47 -16.61 8.54
C SER A 365 20.55 -17.71 7.97
N PRO A 366 21.09 -18.75 7.30
CA PRO A 366 22.50 -18.91 6.93
C PRO A 366 22.95 -17.86 5.90
N PRO A 367 24.26 -17.58 5.77
CA PRO A 367 24.78 -16.75 4.68
C PRO A 367 24.52 -17.39 3.31
N GLY A 368 24.66 -16.62 2.24
CA GLY A 368 24.52 -17.09 0.86
C GLY A 368 25.50 -18.21 0.52
N GLY A 369 25.14 -19.03 -0.46
CA GLY A 369 25.88 -20.23 -0.83
C GLY A 369 25.09 -21.18 -1.73
N ILE A 370 25.63 -22.37 -1.95
CA ILE A 370 24.99 -23.44 -2.72
C ILE A 370 24.27 -24.37 -1.76
N PHE A 371 22.99 -24.65 -2.04
CA PHE A 371 22.14 -25.48 -1.20
C PHE A 371 21.53 -26.64 -2.01
N ASN A 372 21.46 -27.83 -1.40
CA ASN A 372 20.83 -29.03 -1.99
C ASN A 372 19.33 -29.12 -1.69
N ALA A 373 18.78 -28.18 -0.93
CA ALA A 373 17.35 -28.05 -0.64
C ALA A 373 17.05 -26.57 -0.40
N PRO A 374 15.78 -26.13 -0.54
CA PRO A 374 15.40 -24.76 -0.22
C PRO A 374 15.88 -24.34 1.18
N PRO A 375 16.78 -23.34 1.31
CA PRO A 375 17.24 -22.89 2.61
C PRO A 375 16.13 -22.14 3.36
N SER A 376 16.22 -22.16 4.69
CA SER A 376 15.40 -21.36 5.62
C SER A 376 16.25 -20.21 6.15
N ILE A 377 15.98 -18.98 5.69
CA ILE A 377 16.74 -17.78 6.02
C ILE A 377 16.00 -16.92 7.05
N THR A 378 16.74 -16.43 8.04
CA THR A 378 16.29 -15.40 8.99
C THR A 378 17.13 -14.15 8.82
N LEU A 379 16.49 -12.98 8.85
CA LEU A 379 17.15 -11.68 8.91
C LEU A 379 17.09 -11.14 10.34
N THR A 380 18.23 -10.68 10.85
CA THR A 380 18.34 -10.12 12.20
C THR A 380 18.97 -8.74 12.10
N ALA A 381 18.41 -7.76 12.80
CA ALA A 381 18.97 -6.44 12.95
C ALA A 381 19.22 -6.11 14.42
N ALA A 382 20.23 -5.28 14.64
CA ALA A 382 20.56 -4.76 15.95
C ALA A 382 20.99 -3.30 15.81
N ASP A 383 20.44 -2.44 16.65
CA ASP A 383 20.81 -1.04 16.72
C ASP A 383 21.63 -0.78 18.00
N PRO A 384 22.87 -0.28 17.89
CA PRO A 384 23.70 -0.02 19.07
C PRO A 384 23.15 1.06 20.01
N ALA A 385 22.31 1.99 19.52
CA ALA A 385 21.64 3.00 20.34
C ALA A 385 20.36 2.47 21.02
N GLY A 386 19.97 1.22 20.74
CA GLY A 386 18.79 0.58 21.33
C GLY A 386 17.47 1.04 20.73
N LEU A 387 17.49 1.73 19.58
CA LEU A 387 16.29 2.14 18.87
C LEU A 387 15.62 0.96 18.17
N ALA A 388 14.31 1.09 17.96
CA ALA A 388 13.55 0.09 17.22
C ALA A 388 14.00 0.05 15.75
N THR A 389 14.29 -1.14 15.22
CA THR A 389 14.72 -1.34 13.83
C THR A 389 13.66 -2.04 12.99
N SER A 390 13.50 -1.62 11.75
CA SER A 390 12.77 -2.32 10.70
C SER A 390 13.75 -2.84 9.63
N ILE A 391 13.53 -4.05 9.12
CA ILE A 391 14.34 -4.61 8.04
C ILE A 391 13.53 -4.61 6.74
N PHE A 392 14.09 -4.07 5.67
CA PHE A 392 13.54 -4.17 4.33
C PHE A 392 14.43 -5.05 3.47
N TYR A 393 13.83 -5.85 2.59
CA TYR A 393 14.57 -6.74 1.69
C TYR A 393 13.96 -6.84 0.29
N THR A 394 14.74 -7.33 -0.65
CA THR A 394 14.36 -7.64 -2.04
C THR A 394 14.95 -9.00 -2.42
N THR A 395 14.26 -9.76 -3.27
CA THR A 395 14.71 -11.10 -3.72
C THR A 395 15.13 -11.14 -5.19
N ASP A 396 15.04 -10.00 -5.87
CA ASP A 396 15.41 -9.78 -7.27
C ASP A 396 16.81 -9.14 -7.42
N GLY A 397 17.50 -8.86 -6.31
CA GLY A 397 18.79 -8.16 -6.29
C GLY A 397 18.71 -6.65 -6.43
N SER A 398 17.52 -6.03 -6.45
CA SER A 398 17.36 -4.56 -6.45
C SER A 398 17.69 -3.94 -5.09
N ASP A 399 17.98 -2.64 -5.04
CA ASP A 399 18.35 -1.95 -3.80
C ASP A 399 17.15 -1.75 -2.85
N PRO A 400 17.13 -2.35 -1.64
CA PRO A 400 15.99 -2.28 -0.73
C PRO A 400 15.80 -0.88 -0.09
N THR A 401 16.76 0.03 -0.24
CA THR A 401 16.65 1.40 0.29
C THR A 401 15.67 2.27 -0.49
N SER A 402 15.50 1.98 -1.78
CA SER A 402 14.70 2.78 -2.72
C SER A 402 13.79 1.97 -3.64
N SER A 403 14.02 0.66 -3.77
CA SER A 403 13.26 -0.17 -4.72
C SER A 403 11.77 -0.22 -4.36
N PRO A 404 10.87 -0.08 -5.35
CA PRO A 404 9.44 -0.30 -5.14
C PRO A 404 9.10 -1.78 -4.89
N THR A 405 10.01 -2.72 -5.19
CA THR A 405 9.84 -4.16 -4.94
C THR A 405 10.25 -4.57 -3.53
N ARG A 406 10.73 -3.64 -2.69
CA ARG A 406 11.14 -3.94 -1.32
C ARG A 406 9.96 -4.41 -0.47
N VAL A 407 10.24 -5.35 0.43
CA VAL A 407 9.28 -5.93 1.36
C VAL A 407 9.76 -5.69 2.79
N LEU A 408 8.83 -5.34 3.70
CA LEU A 408 9.11 -5.28 5.13
C LEU A 408 9.23 -6.70 5.69
N TYR A 409 10.34 -7.00 6.36
CA TYR A 409 10.55 -8.26 7.04
C TYR A 409 9.81 -8.27 8.39
N THR A 410 8.90 -9.23 8.58
CA THR A 410 8.03 -9.34 9.77
C THR A 410 8.44 -10.47 10.71
N GLY A 411 9.65 -11.04 10.54
CA GLY A 411 10.17 -12.13 11.36
C GLY A 411 9.85 -13.54 10.84
N ALA A 412 9.06 -13.67 9.77
CA ALA A 412 8.82 -14.96 9.13
C ALA A 412 10.10 -15.49 8.46
N THR A 413 10.35 -16.79 8.53
CA THR A 413 11.46 -17.42 7.80
C THR A 413 11.25 -17.27 6.29
N LEU A 414 12.29 -16.84 5.59
CA LEU A 414 12.30 -16.80 4.12
C LEU A 414 12.73 -18.17 3.59
N THR A 415 12.00 -18.70 2.60
CA THR A 415 12.36 -19.94 1.91
C THR A 415 12.52 -19.68 0.43
N PHE A 416 13.63 -20.12 -0.15
CA PHE A 416 13.93 -19.94 -1.57
C PHE A 416 13.93 -21.27 -2.31
N ASN A 417 12.91 -21.48 -3.15
CA ASN A 417 12.77 -22.68 -3.97
C ASN A 417 13.52 -22.59 -5.32
N ALA A 418 14.28 -21.53 -5.52
CA ALA A 418 15.05 -21.24 -6.72
C ALA A 418 16.26 -20.37 -6.34
N THR A 419 17.25 -20.31 -7.24
CA THR A 419 18.38 -19.38 -7.07
C THR A 419 17.88 -17.94 -6.92
N THR A 420 18.21 -17.30 -5.79
CA THR A 420 17.66 -16.01 -5.37
C THR A 420 18.78 -15.05 -4.97
N SER A 421 18.68 -13.79 -5.40
CA SER A 421 19.58 -12.70 -4.99
C SER A 421 18.88 -11.87 -3.93
N LEU A 422 19.26 -12.06 -2.66
CA LEU A 422 18.67 -11.38 -1.52
C LEU A 422 19.48 -10.12 -1.21
N ARG A 423 18.84 -8.95 -1.21
CA ARG A 423 19.40 -7.73 -0.62
C ARG A 423 18.56 -7.26 0.54
N TYR A 424 19.18 -6.70 1.56
CA TYR A 424 18.47 -6.28 2.79
C TYR A 424 19.14 -5.09 3.48
N VAL A 425 18.35 -4.28 4.18
CA VAL A 425 18.79 -3.09 4.93
C VAL A 425 17.97 -2.96 6.21
N ALA A 426 18.62 -2.63 7.33
CA ALA A 426 17.94 -2.20 8.55
C ALA A 426 17.84 -0.68 8.60
N ILE A 427 16.69 -0.19 9.06
CA ILE A 427 16.41 1.23 9.28
C ILE A 427 15.91 1.37 10.72
N ASP A 428 16.54 2.24 11.51
CA ASP A 428 16.11 2.52 12.88
C ASP A 428 14.98 3.58 12.92
N SER A 429 14.48 3.91 14.12
CA SER A 429 13.47 4.95 14.30
C SER A 429 13.99 6.39 14.13
N ALA A 430 15.30 6.60 14.12
CA ALA A 430 15.93 7.87 13.75
C ALA A 430 16.07 8.04 12.24
N ASN A 431 15.78 6.99 11.46
CA ASN A 431 15.97 6.86 10.02
C ASN A 431 17.45 6.72 9.59
N ASN A 432 18.35 6.30 10.50
CA ASN A 432 19.66 5.80 10.11
C ASN A 432 19.51 4.46 9.39
N ARG A 433 20.43 4.20 8.46
CA ARG A 433 20.39 3.01 7.60
C ARG A 433 21.65 2.21 7.75
N SER A 434 21.51 0.90 7.93
CA SER A 434 22.64 -0.01 7.87
C SER A 434 23.28 0.02 6.48
N VAL A 435 24.48 -0.53 6.37
CA VAL A 435 25.01 -0.97 5.08
C VAL A 435 24.04 -1.99 4.47
N VAL A 436 23.84 -1.94 3.15
CA VAL A 436 23.01 -2.92 2.43
C VAL A 436 23.74 -4.28 2.43
N GLY A 437 23.12 -5.27 3.05
CA GLY A 437 23.54 -6.67 2.94
C GLY A 437 23.13 -7.24 1.58
N ALA A 438 23.98 -8.10 1.01
CA ALA A 438 23.74 -8.75 -0.27
C ALA A 438 24.21 -10.20 -0.21
N GLU A 439 23.30 -11.13 -0.48
CA GLU A 439 23.54 -12.57 -0.44
C GLU A 439 22.99 -13.24 -1.70
N LYS A 440 23.66 -14.30 -2.15
CA LYS A 440 23.20 -15.12 -3.27
C LYS A 440 22.96 -16.54 -2.79
N TYR A 441 21.71 -16.98 -2.80
CA TYR A 441 21.31 -18.34 -2.47
C TYR A 441 21.13 -19.11 -3.77
N THR A 442 22.02 -20.05 -4.05
CA THR A 442 21.96 -20.87 -5.26
C THR A 442 21.43 -22.25 -4.92
N LEU A 443 20.37 -22.67 -5.60
CA LEU A 443 19.88 -24.04 -5.51
C LEU A 443 20.70 -24.92 -6.46
N ALA A 444 21.28 -25.99 -5.94
CA ALA A 444 22.03 -26.95 -6.75
C ALA A 444 21.10 -27.66 -7.74
N THR A 445 21.62 -27.98 -8.93
CA THR A 445 20.97 -28.94 -9.84
C THR A 445 20.91 -30.31 -9.17
N GLN A 446 19.80 -31.03 -9.34
CA GLN A 446 19.58 -32.30 -8.66
C GLN A 446 19.08 -33.38 -9.61
N VAL A 447 19.30 -34.61 -9.21
CA VAL A 447 18.74 -35.81 -9.84
C VAL A 447 17.76 -36.45 -8.87
N GLY A 448 16.60 -36.85 -9.38
CA GLY A 448 15.58 -37.54 -8.60
C GLY A 448 15.93 -39.00 -8.31
N PRO A 449 15.09 -39.70 -7.54
CA PRO A 449 15.23 -41.14 -7.34
C PRO A 449 15.27 -41.90 -8.67
N ILE A 450 15.95 -43.04 -8.69
CA ILE A 450 15.98 -43.92 -9.85
C ILE A 450 14.67 -44.71 -9.89
N ASP A 451 14.02 -44.70 -11.04
CA ASP A 451 12.83 -45.51 -11.31
C ASP A 451 13.23 -46.99 -11.34
N ALA A 452 12.62 -47.78 -10.44
CA ALA A 452 12.92 -49.20 -10.31
C ALA A 452 12.52 -50.03 -11.55
N VAL A 453 11.65 -49.50 -12.43
CA VAL A 453 11.18 -50.20 -13.62
C VAL A 453 12.14 -50.00 -14.79
N ASN A 454 12.50 -48.75 -15.11
CA ASN A 454 13.30 -48.43 -16.31
C ASN A 454 14.78 -48.13 -16.02
N GLY A 455 15.17 -47.96 -14.76
CA GLY A 455 16.55 -47.73 -14.35
C GLY A 455 17.09 -46.32 -14.63
N TYR A 456 16.23 -45.37 -14.98
CA TYR A 456 16.58 -43.96 -15.17
C TYR A 456 16.07 -43.08 -14.02
N PRO A 457 16.64 -41.88 -13.80
CA PRO A 457 16.08 -40.90 -12.87
C PRO A 457 14.64 -40.52 -13.21
N ILE A 458 13.80 -40.40 -12.19
CA ILE A 458 12.41 -39.93 -12.38
C ILE A 458 12.40 -38.48 -12.88
N TRP A 459 13.35 -37.64 -12.43
CA TRP A 459 13.48 -36.25 -12.85
C TRP A 459 14.89 -35.71 -12.73
N TYR A 460 15.17 -34.62 -13.46
CA TYR A 460 16.27 -33.69 -13.20
C TYR A 460 15.70 -32.33 -12.81
N GLN A 461 16.29 -31.70 -11.79
CA GLN A 461 15.93 -30.37 -11.33
C GLN A 461 17.04 -29.38 -11.68
N ASP A 462 16.66 -28.22 -12.22
CA ASP A 462 17.60 -27.14 -12.43
C ASP A 462 17.80 -26.24 -11.21
N SER A 463 18.68 -25.25 -11.33
CA SER A 463 18.95 -24.25 -10.28
C SER A 463 17.81 -23.22 -10.09
N ALA A 464 16.78 -23.25 -10.95
CA ALA A 464 15.54 -22.51 -10.79
C ALA A 464 14.44 -23.33 -10.07
N GLY A 465 14.75 -24.58 -9.67
CA GLY A 465 13.83 -25.47 -8.98
C GLY A 465 12.87 -26.24 -9.90
N LEU A 466 13.01 -26.11 -11.22
CA LEU A 466 12.12 -26.75 -12.17
C LEU A 466 12.55 -28.21 -12.42
N ARG A 467 11.62 -29.14 -12.17
CA ARG A 467 11.81 -30.58 -12.36
C ARG A 467 11.24 -31.04 -13.70
N LEU A 468 12.08 -31.70 -14.48
CA LEU A 468 11.70 -32.33 -15.74
C LEU A 468 11.93 -33.84 -15.67
N GLY A 469 10.89 -34.60 -16.04
CA GLY A 469 10.97 -36.05 -16.19
C GLY A 469 11.26 -36.47 -17.62
N PRO A 470 11.41 -37.78 -17.86
CA PRO A 470 11.54 -38.30 -19.22
C PRO A 470 10.28 -37.95 -20.02
N CYS A 471 10.45 -37.22 -21.12
CA CYS A 471 9.36 -36.81 -21.99
C CYS A 471 9.00 -38.01 -22.90
N LEU A 472 7.89 -38.68 -22.59
CA LEU A 472 7.48 -39.93 -23.26
C LEU A 472 6.12 -39.83 -23.98
N VAL A 473 5.55 -38.63 -24.10
CA VAL A 473 4.25 -38.40 -24.73
C VAL A 473 4.39 -38.31 -26.26
N PRO A 474 3.80 -39.26 -27.02
CA PRO A 474 3.87 -39.25 -28.49
C PRO A 474 3.33 -37.94 -29.09
N GLY A 475 4.05 -37.42 -30.09
CA GLY A 475 3.68 -36.17 -30.77
C GLY A 475 3.97 -34.88 -29.99
N ARG A 476 4.42 -34.98 -28.73
CA ARG A 476 4.87 -33.84 -27.90
C ARG A 476 6.35 -33.92 -27.55
N CYS A 477 6.89 -35.13 -27.47
CA CYS A 477 8.27 -35.42 -27.10
C CYS A 477 9.08 -35.93 -28.29
N LEU A 478 10.38 -35.64 -28.29
CA LEU A 478 11.34 -36.16 -29.27
C LEU A 478 11.68 -37.63 -29.05
N SER A 479 11.38 -38.18 -27.88
CA SER A 479 11.57 -39.61 -27.59
C SER A 479 10.63 -40.43 -28.46
N LEU A 480 11.18 -41.31 -29.31
CA LEU A 480 10.41 -42.08 -30.28
C LEU A 480 10.04 -43.45 -29.71
N LEU A 481 8.76 -43.63 -29.35
CA LEU A 481 8.25 -44.94 -28.94
C LEU A 481 8.22 -45.92 -30.12
N PRO A 482 8.54 -47.21 -29.90
CA PRO A 482 8.37 -48.25 -30.91
C PRO A 482 6.95 -48.31 -31.48
N ASN A 483 5.93 -48.14 -30.63
CA ASN A 483 4.53 -47.99 -31.00
C ASN A 483 3.96 -46.67 -30.43
N PRO A 484 3.91 -45.60 -31.25
CA PRO A 484 3.37 -44.30 -30.83
C PRO A 484 1.87 -44.31 -30.49
N ALA A 485 1.12 -45.35 -30.87
CA ALA A 485 -0.31 -45.48 -30.56
C ALA A 485 -0.58 -46.11 -29.19
N ALA A 486 0.45 -46.61 -28.50
CA ALA A 486 0.34 -47.21 -27.17
C ALA A 486 1.09 -46.35 -26.12
N PRO A 487 0.67 -46.38 -24.83
CA PRO A 487 1.41 -45.73 -23.76
C PRO A 487 2.85 -46.25 -23.65
N ALA A 488 3.76 -45.40 -23.18
CA ALA A 488 5.12 -45.82 -22.90
C ALA A 488 5.12 -46.90 -21.80
N SER A 489 5.85 -47.99 -22.04
CA SER A 489 5.95 -49.11 -21.11
C SER A 489 7.33 -49.75 -21.24
N PHE A 490 8.07 -49.87 -20.13
CA PHE A 490 9.38 -50.49 -20.14
C PHE A 490 9.27 -52.01 -19.87
N PRO A 491 9.96 -52.87 -20.63
CA PRO A 491 10.84 -52.55 -21.76
C PRO A 491 10.15 -52.51 -23.13
N ASP A 492 8.90 -52.99 -23.25
CA ASP A 492 8.32 -53.38 -24.56
C ASP A 492 7.97 -52.21 -25.49
N ASN A 493 7.52 -51.08 -24.95
CA ASN A 493 7.19 -49.86 -25.70
C ASN A 493 7.91 -48.64 -25.10
N PHE A 494 9.25 -48.69 -25.08
CA PHE A 494 10.11 -47.65 -24.51
C PHE A 494 11.17 -47.20 -25.54
N PRO A 495 11.56 -45.91 -25.57
CA PRO A 495 12.49 -45.43 -26.57
C PRO A 495 13.94 -45.84 -26.25
N GLN A 496 14.78 -45.97 -27.28
CA GLN A 496 16.22 -46.18 -27.09
C GLN A 496 16.95 -44.91 -26.62
N GLU A 497 16.40 -43.74 -26.97
CA GLU A 497 16.84 -42.42 -26.50
C GLU A 497 15.66 -41.74 -25.78
N THR A 498 15.87 -41.37 -24.52
CA THR A 498 14.87 -40.74 -23.66
C THR A 498 15.31 -39.32 -23.34
N PHE A 499 14.54 -38.31 -23.75
CA PHE A 499 14.91 -36.92 -23.49
C PHE A 499 14.19 -36.36 -22.26
N TYR A 500 14.95 -35.78 -21.34
CA TYR A 500 14.41 -35.02 -20.20
C TYR A 500 14.15 -33.56 -20.58
N TRP A 501 15.06 -33.01 -21.38
CA TRP A 501 15.01 -31.64 -21.85
C TRP A 501 15.69 -31.53 -23.21
N GLY A 502 15.21 -30.61 -24.06
CA GLY A 502 15.94 -30.23 -25.26
C GLY A 502 15.52 -28.89 -25.82
N ALA A 503 16.48 -28.14 -26.34
CA ALA A 503 16.28 -26.91 -27.09
C ALA A 503 17.04 -26.96 -28.41
N LYS A 504 16.41 -26.51 -29.49
CA LYS A 504 17.01 -26.44 -30.83
C LYS A 504 16.76 -25.09 -31.46
N ALA A 505 17.80 -24.51 -32.05
CA ALA A 505 17.72 -23.31 -32.87
C ALA A 505 18.50 -23.49 -34.18
N ASP A 506 17.96 -22.92 -35.25
CA ASP A 506 18.56 -22.97 -36.58
C ASP A 506 18.80 -21.55 -37.08
N LEU A 507 19.91 -21.35 -37.78
CA LEU A 507 20.25 -20.16 -38.56
C LEU A 507 20.63 -20.59 -39.98
N THR A 508 20.54 -19.65 -40.91
CA THR A 508 20.99 -19.83 -42.30
C THR A 508 22.16 -18.88 -42.57
N SER A 509 23.30 -19.41 -43.03
CA SER A 509 24.49 -18.63 -43.39
C SER A 509 24.21 -17.73 -44.61
N ALA A 510 25.11 -16.77 -44.88
CA ALA A 510 24.97 -15.89 -46.04
C ALA A 510 24.95 -16.66 -47.39
N SER A 511 25.55 -17.85 -47.44
CA SER A 511 25.56 -18.71 -48.64
C SER A 511 24.42 -19.74 -48.67
N GLY A 512 23.45 -19.66 -47.75
CA GLY A 512 22.36 -20.63 -47.64
C GLY A 512 22.71 -21.93 -46.89
N GLY A 513 23.86 -21.99 -46.23
CA GLY A 513 24.24 -23.11 -45.37
C GLY A 513 23.44 -23.11 -44.06
N LYS A 514 23.36 -24.27 -43.39
CA LYS A 514 22.71 -24.42 -42.08
C LYS A 514 23.70 -24.24 -40.96
N ILE A 515 23.31 -23.47 -39.95
CA ILE A 515 24.01 -23.35 -38.68
C ILE A 515 23.04 -23.77 -37.59
N LEU A 516 23.39 -24.78 -36.82
CA LEU A 516 22.49 -25.49 -35.91
C LEU A 516 23.05 -25.43 -34.50
N MET A 517 22.14 -25.26 -33.55
CA MET A 517 22.35 -25.50 -32.14
C MET A 517 21.33 -26.54 -31.67
N PHE A 518 21.78 -27.56 -30.95
CA PHE A 518 20.87 -28.39 -30.16
C PHE A 518 21.47 -28.79 -28.83
N ASP A 519 20.73 -28.47 -27.79
CA ASP A 519 21.12 -28.63 -26.41
C ASP A 519 20.16 -29.62 -25.76
N ARG A 520 20.66 -30.64 -25.06
CA ARG A 520 19.82 -31.74 -24.53
C ARG A 520 20.33 -32.29 -23.21
N VAL A 521 19.40 -32.83 -22.42
CA VAL A 521 19.66 -33.82 -21.36
C VAL A 521 18.96 -35.11 -21.78
N GLU A 522 19.75 -36.16 -21.96
CA GLU A 522 19.35 -37.39 -22.64
C GLU A 522 19.76 -38.62 -21.83
N GLY A 523 18.86 -39.60 -21.80
CA GLY A 523 19.13 -40.98 -21.42
C GLY A 523 19.25 -41.87 -22.66
N ALA A 524 20.22 -42.77 -22.68
CA ALA A 524 20.44 -43.71 -23.78
C ALA A 524 20.99 -45.03 -23.23
N PHE A 525 21.22 -46.01 -24.10
CA PHE A 525 21.89 -47.27 -23.75
C PHE A 525 23.27 -47.32 -24.41
N PHE A 526 24.32 -47.72 -23.67
CA PHE A 526 25.68 -47.81 -24.20
C PHE A 526 26.29 -49.20 -23.94
N PRO A 527 26.79 -49.92 -24.97
CA PRO A 527 27.17 -49.45 -26.32
C PRO A 527 26.00 -49.30 -27.32
N GLY A 528 24.75 -49.47 -26.87
CA GLY A 528 23.56 -49.37 -27.69
C GLY A 528 23.38 -50.60 -28.59
N CYS A 529 22.42 -50.52 -29.52
CA CYS A 529 22.22 -51.60 -30.48
C CYS A 529 23.31 -51.58 -31.56
N PRO A 530 24.05 -52.68 -31.78
CA PRO A 530 25.04 -52.73 -32.86
C PRO A 530 24.41 -52.45 -34.22
N LYS A 531 25.15 -51.74 -35.09
CA LYS A 531 24.68 -51.39 -36.43
C LYS A 531 24.33 -52.67 -37.21
N GLY A 532 23.09 -52.77 -37.67
CA GLY A 532 22.57 -53.92 -38.43
C GLY A 532 22.04 -55.06 -37.56
N ALA A 533 22.08 -54.94 -36.23
CA ALA A 533 21.41 -55.86 -35.32
C ALA A 533 19.98 -55.38 -35.01
N THR A 534 19.12 -56.32 -34.59
CA THR A 534 17.80 -56.01 -34.02
C THR A 534 17.89 -56.18 -32.52
N CYS A 535 17.77 -55.08 -31.76
CA CYS A 535 17.79 -55.10 -30.30
C CYS A 535 16.48 -54.53 -29.76
N THR A 536 15.96 -55.14 -28.71
CA THR A 536 14.86 -54.58 -27.90
C THR A 536 15.43 -53.81 -26.72
N VAL A 537 14.69 -52.85 -26.16
CA VAL A 537 15.11 -52.20 -24.91
C VAL A 537 15.33 -53.22 -23.79
N ALA A 538 14.58 -54.33 -23.79
CA ALA A 538 14.79 -55.44 -22.86
C ALA A 538 16.21 -56.02 -22.96
N SER A 539 16.75 -56.17 -24.18
CA SER A 539 18.11 -56.66 -24.41
C SER A 539 19.23 -55.68 -24.03
N LEU A 540 18.87 -54.40 -23.80
CA LEU A 540 19.81 -53.34 -23.42
C LEU A 540 19.69 -52.97 -21.93
N ASN A 541 18.74 -53.54 -21.20
CA ASN A 541 18.52 -53.22 -19.79
C ASN A 541 19.78 -53.53 -18.96
N GLY A 542 20.14 -52.60 -18.08
CA GLY A 542 21.39 -52.63 -17.30
C GLY A 542 22.54 -51.82 -17.92
N THR A 543 22.35 -51.25 -19.12
CA THR A 543 23.36 -50.42 -19.82
C THR A 543 22.95 -48.95 -19.97
N GLN A 544 22.05 -48.48 -19.10
CA GLN A 544 21.56 -47.10 -19.09
C GLN A 544 22.71 -46.12 -18.89
N ILE A 545 22.69 -45.05 -19.70
CA ILE A 545 23.54 -43.88 -19.58
C ILE A 545 22.73 -42.59 -19.61
N THR A 546 23.25 -41.52 -18.99
CA THR A 546 22.70 -40.16 -19.19
C THR A 546 23.81 -39.16 -19.43
N PHE A 547 23.50 -38.13 -20.21
CA PHE A 547 24.40 -37.02 -20.47
C PHE A 547 23.64 -35.75 -20.83
N SER A 548 24.24 -34.61 -20.53
CA SER A 548 23.94 -33.35 -21.22
C SER A 548 24.86 -33.17 -22.42
N ARG A 549 24.35 -32.53 -23.47
CA ARG A 549 25.12 -32.19 -24.66
C ARG A 549 24.76 -30.78 -25.12
N LEU A 550 25.76 -29.89 -25.18
CA LEU A 550 25.74 -28.70 -26.02
C LEU A 550 26.31 -29.08 -27.37
N PHE A 551 25.57 -28.82 -28.44
CA PHE A 551 26.03 -29.14 -29.79
C PHE A 551 25.82 -27.96 -30.73
N PHE A 552 26.88 -27.66 -31.48
CA PHE A 552 26.86 -26.66 -32.53
C PHE A 552 27.45 -27.23 -33.81
N SER A 553 26.84 -26.93 -34.95
CA SER A 553 27.43 -27.23 -36.26
C SER A 553 27.08 -26.15 -37.26
N GLY A 554 27.99 -25.84 -38.17
CA GLY A 554 27.73 -24.91 -39.27
C GLY A 554 28.28 -25.45 -40.58
N ASN A 555 27.65 -25.07 -41.69
CA ASN A 555 28.20 -25.20 -43.04
C ASN A 555 27.87 -23.95 -43.87
N GLY A 556 28.48 -23.82 -45.05
CA GLY A 556 28.31 -22.64 -45.89
C GLY A 556 28.86 -21.37 -45.25
N LEU A 557 29.89 -21.51 -44.41
CA LEU A 557 30.62 -20.40 -43.81
C LEU A 557 31.92 -20.16 -44.59
N GLN A 558 32.66 -19.10 -44.27
CA GLN A 558 33.96 -18.89 -44.89
C GLN A 558 34.94 -19.99 -44.42
N PRO A 559 35.70 -20.61 -45.33
CA PRO A 559 36.73 -21.59 -44.96
C PRO A 559 37.82 -21.02 -44.06
N ASN A 560 38.30 -21.81 -43.11
CA ASN A 560 39.42 -21.47 -42.21
C ASN A 560 39.26 -20.14 -41.45
N ALA A 561 38.03 -19.77 -41.10
CA ALA A 561 37.70 -18.51 -40.44
C ALA A 561 37.22 -18.76 -38.99
N ASN A 562 37.44 -17.77 -38.13
CA ASN A 562 37.03 -17.82 -36.73
C ASN A 562 35.62 -17.27 -36.53
N TYR A 563 34.84 -17.93 -35.68
CA TYR A 563 33.50 -17.52 -35.30
C TYR A 563 33.36 -17.50 -33.77
N VAL A 564 32.59 -16.52 -33.30
CA VAL A 564 32.13 -16.44 -31.90
C VAL A 564 30.69 -16.91 -31.86
N ILE A 565 30.42 -17.91 -31.02
CA ILE A 565 29.10 -18.47 -30.78
C ILE A 565 28.64 -17.99 -29.41
N THR A 566 27.65 -17.10 -29.37
CA THR A 566 26.97 -16.70 -28.13
C THR A 566 25.67 -17.49 -28.03
N HIS A 567 25.48 -18.18 -26.92
CA HIS A 567 24.33 -19.05 -26.71
C HIS A 567 23.85 -18.96 -25.24
N PRO A 568 22.73 -19.61 -24.88
CA PRO A 568 22.14 -19.47 -23.56
C PRO A 568 23.00 -19.91 -22.37
N TYR A 569 24.03 -20.72 -22.61
CA TYR A 569 24.89 -21.31 -21.57
C TYR A 569 26.35 -20.86 -21.65
N GLY A 570 26.64 -19.82 -22.44
CA GLY A 570 27.96 -19.21 -22.50
C GLY A 570 28.35 -18.69 -23.89
N VAL A 571 29.67 -18.58 -24.07
CA VAL A 571 30.29 -18.16 -25.32
C VAL A 571 31.38 -19.15 -25.66
N ASP A 572 31.36 -19.67 -26.88
CA ASP A 572 32.42 -20.52 -27.42
C ASP A 572 32.98 -19.92 -28.71
N THR A 573 34.19 -20.35 -29.08
CA THR A 573 34.81 -19.96 -30.35
C THR A 573 35.14 -21.20 -31.16
N VAL A 574 34.95 -21.11 -32.48
CA VAL A 574 35.25 -22.21 -33.42
C VAL A 574 35.99 -21.67 -34.63
N THR A 575 36.80 -22.52 -35.24
CA THR A 575 37.41 -22.27 -36.56
C THR A 575 36.80 -23.26 -37.55
N THR A 576 36.34 -22.78 -38.70
CA THR A 576 35.82 -23.63 -39.77
C THR A 576 36.93 -24.40 -40.48
N ASP A 577 36.60 -25.55 -41.04
CA ASP A 577 37.49 -26.32 -41.90
C ASP A 577 37.63 -25.70 -43.30
N SER A 578 38.36 -26.38 -44.19
CA SER A 578 38.57 -25.95 -45.58
C SER A 578 37.30 -25.91 -46.43
N LEU A 579 36.20 -26.50 -45.96
CA LEU A 579 34.90 -26.50 -46.62
C LEU A 579 33.97 -25.44 -46.01
N GLY A 580 34.43 -24.66 -45.03
CA GLY A 580 33.58 -23.70 -44.33
C GLY A 580 32.57 -24.39 -43.41
N ALA A 581 32.93 -25.55 -42.85
CA ALA A 581 32.11 -26.27 -41.89
C ALA A 581 32.77 -26.33 -40.50
N PHE A 582 31.97 -26.45 -39.45
CA PHE A 582 32.46 -26.71 -38.11
C PHE A 582 31.51 -27.63 -37.35
N LYS A 583 32.05 -28.29 -36.31
CA LYS A 583 31.28 -29.06 -35.33
C LYS A 583 31.92 -28.92 -33.96
N LEU A 584 31.14 -28.51 -32.97
CA LEU A 584 31.53 -28.41 -31.58
C LEU A 584 30.54 -29.21 -30.73
N THR A 585 31.07 -30.11 -29.90
CA THR A 585 30.28 -30.88 -28.95
C THR A 585 30.90 -30.72 -27.56
N VAL A 586 30.11 -30.26 -26.59
CA VAL A 586 30.46 -30.29 -25.16
C VAL A 586 29.49 -31.24 -24.50
N GLN A 587 30.00 -32.31 -23.89
CA GLN A 587 29.17 -33.37 -23.31
C GLN A 587 29.61 -33.65 -21.87
N ASN A 588 28.65 -33.83 -20.97
CA ASN A 588 28.89 -34.20 -19.58
C ASN A 588 27.91 -35.28 -19.16
N GLY A 589 28.37 -36.39 -18.59
CA GLY A 589 27.50 -37.51 -18.29
C GLY A 589 28.27 -38.71 -17.77
N CYS A 590 27.59 -39.85 -17.73
CA CYS A 590 28.15 -41.10 -17.21
C CYS A 590 28.11 -42.22 -18.25
N ILE A 591 28.95 -43.23 -18.02
CA ILE A 591 28.92 -44.53 -18.69
C ILE A 591 28.60 -45.61 -17.65
N THR A 592 28.12 -46.78 -18.06
CA THR A 592 27.66 -47.83 -17.12
C THR A 592 28.81 -48.42 -16.28
N PRO A 593 28.67 -48.57 -14.94
CA PRO A 593 27.54 -48.16 -14.09
C PRO A 593 27.43 -46.63 -13.98
N CYS A 594 26.24 -46.09 -14.23
CA CYS A 594 26.05 -44.65 -14.42
C CYS A 594 25.83 -43.89 -13.11
N ASP A 595 26.67 -42.90 -12.82
CA ASP A 595 26.35 -41.82 -11.89
C ASP A 595 25.52 -40.74 -12.58
N PHE A 596 24.19 -40.84 -12.44
CA PHE A 596 23.24 -39.95 -13.11
C PHE A 596 23.37 -38.47 -12.72
N THR A 597 24.07 -38.13 -11.64
CA THR A 597 24.32 -36.73 -11.25
C THR A 597 25.19 -35.99 -12.28
N LEU A 598 26.05 -36.71 -13.00
CA LEU A 598 27.00 -36.12 -13.95
C LEU A 598 26.33 -35.47 -15.16
N ALA A 599 25.10 -35.88 -15.51
CA ALA A 599 24.36 -35.32 -16.64
C ALA A 599 24.03 -33.84 -16.44
N VAL A 600 23.86 -33.37 -15.20
CA VAL A 600 23.58 -31.96 -14.88
C VAL A 600 24.77 -31.21 -14.27
N GLY A 601 25.95 -31.85 -14.22
CA GLY A 601 27.18 -31.21 -13.74
C GLY A 601 27.88 -30.29 -14.75
N GLY A 602 27.31 -30.11 -15.95
CA GLY A 602 27.86 -29.27 -17.02
C GLY A 602 27.43 -27.80 -16.95
N ARG A 603 27.57 -27.07 -18.07
CA ARG A 603 27.19 -25.64 -18.16
C ARG A 603 25.66 -25.40 -18.09
N MET A 604 24.85 -26.44 -18.24
CA MET A 604 23.39 -26.36 -18.23
C MET A 604 22.85 -26.33 -16.80
N SER A 605 22.83 -25.14 -16.19
CA SER A 605 22.32 -24.96 -14.83
C SER A 605 20.83 -24.59 -14.75
N GLN A 606 20.20 -24.22 -15.86
CA GLN A 606 18.77 -23.84 -15.99
C GLN A 606 18.18 -24.36 -17.30
N TRP A 607 16.90 -24.73 -17.27
CA TRP A 607 16.17 -25.16 -18.47
C TRP A 607 15.68 -23.95 -19.26
N LEU A 608 15.97 -23.90 -20.56
CA LEU A 608 15.20 -23.00 -21.43
C LEU A 608 13.77 -23.49 -21.52
N ARG A 609 12.84 -22.54 -21.52
CA ARG A 609 11.40 -22.74 -21.69
C ARG A 609 10.83 -21.63 -22.54
N TRP A 610 9.64 -21.84 -23.10
CA TRP A 610 8.92 -20.79 -23.80
C TRP A 610 8.68 -19.58 -22.89
N ASP A 611 8.84 -18.38 -23.43
CA ASP A 611 8.52 -17.15 -22.73
C ASP A 611 7.00 -17.08 -22.49
N PRO A 612 6.53 -17.13 -21.22
CA PRO A 612 5.09 -17.07 -20.93
C PRO A 612 4.45 -15.72 -21.29
N ALA A 613 5.24 -14.66 -21.55
CA ALA A 613 4.74 -13.39 -22.02
C ALA A 613 4.43 -13.38 -23.53
N VAL A 614 4.85 -14.42 -24.27
CA VAL A 614 4.62 -14.57 -25.70
C VAL A 614 3.60 -15.69 -25.93
N ALA A 615 2.56 -15.41 -26.72
CA ALA A 615 1.56 -16.42 -27.07
C ALA A 615 2.03 -17.27 -28.27
N PRO A 616 1.66 -18.57 -28.33
CA PRO A 616 0.82 -19.30 -27.39
C PRO A 616 1.56 -19.78 -26.13
N ALA A 617 0.82 -19.91 -25.02
CA ALA A 617 1.35 -20.56 -23.82
C ALA A 617 1.78 -22.01 -24.11
N PRO A 618 2.77 -22.55 -23.37
CA PRO A 618 3.19 -23.93 -23.56
C PRO A 618 2.05 -24.91 -23.24
N PRO A 619 2.02 -26.10 -23.88
CA PRO A 619 1.04 -27.13 -23.57
C PRO A 619 1.04 -27.48 -22.07
N ALA A 620 -0.14 -27.77 -21.50
CA ALA A 620 -0.27 -28.09 -20.08
C ALA A 620 0.64 -29.28 -19.69
N GLY A 621 1.46 -29.10 -18.66
CA GLY A 621 2.44 -30.09 -18.19
C GLY A 621 3.78 -30.07 -18.94
N PHE A 622 4.00 -29.12 -19.85
CA PHE A 622 5.24 -28.98 -20.62
C PHE A 622 5.80 -27.57 -20.53
N ILE A 623 7.10 -27.45 -20.79
CA ILE A 623 7.83 -26.16 -20.85
C ILE A 623 7.87 -25.55 -22.25
N GLY A 624 7.37 -26.27 -23.26
CA GLY A 624 7.37 -25.89 -24.67
C GLY A 624 6.84 -27.02 -25.55
N ASP A 625 6.86 -26.81 -26.87
CA ASP A 625 6.54 -27.81 -27.88
C ASP A 625 7.72 -28.00 -28.86
N ALA A 626 8.15 -29.25 -29.07
CA ALA A 626 9.27 -29.59 -29.93
C ALA A 626 9.02 -29.27 -31.42
N ALA A 627 7.76 -29.10 -31.84
CA ALA A 627 7.38 -28.85 -33.22
C ALA A 627 7.18 -27.37 -33.56
N VAL A 628 7.13 -26.49 -32.55
CA VAL A 628 6.79 -25.07 -32.74
C VAL A 628 7.99 -24.19 -32.33
N LEU A 629 8.37 -23.25 -33.19
CA LEU A 629 9.38 -22.24 -32.87
C LEU A 629 8.76 -21.18 -31.96
N HIS A 630 9.50 -20.79 -30.91
CA HIS A 630 9.02 -19.81 -29.94
C HIS A 630 10.18 -19.08 -29.26
N SER A 631 9.95 -17.84 -28.83
CA SER A 631 10.88 -17.10 -27.96
C SER A 631 11.05 -17.81 -26.61
N VAL A 632 12.25 -17.77 -26.04
CA VAL A 632 12.58 -18.49 -24.80
C VAL A 632 13.04 -17.58 -23.67
N ILE A 633 12.93 -18.10 -22.45
CA ILE A 633 13.57 -17.57 -21.25
C ILE A 633 14.30 -18.71 -20.50
N GLY A 634 15.14 -18.36 -19.53
CA GLY A 634 15.80 -19.32 -18.65
C GLY A 634 17.32 -19.38 -18.81
N SER A 635 17.92 -18.55 -19.68
CA SER A 635 19.38 -18.43 -19.71
C SER A 635 19.91 -17.89 -18.37
N PRO A 636 20.89 -18.57 -17.73
CA PRO A 636 21.54 -18.05 -16.52
C PRO A 636 22.39 -16.79 -16.77
N PHE A 637 22.65 -16.44 -18.04
CA PHE A 637 23.45 -15.29 -18.44
C PHE A 637 22.63 -14.19 -19.13
N GLY A 638 21.30 -14.34 -19.19
CA GLY A 638 20.43 -13.42 -19.92
C GLY A 638 20.56 -13.50 -21.45
N THR A 639 21.29 -14.48 -21.98
CA THR A 639 21.46 -14.73 -23.41
C THR A 639 20.39 -15.67 -23.94
N ASN A 640 19.12 -15.26 -23.92
CA ASN A 640 17.99 -16.06 -24.41
C ASN A 640 17.93 -16.16 -25.96
N PHE A 641 19.08 -16.21 -26.62
CA PHE A 641 19.23 -16.25 -28.07
C PHE A 641 20.44 -17.10 -28.46
N PHE A 642 20.44 -17.57 -29.70
CA PHE A 642 21.58 -18.19 -30.35
C PHE A 642 22.14 -17.23 -31.41
N ARG A 643 23.42 -16.90 -31.34
CA ARG A 643 24.09 -15.94 -32.23
C ARG A 643 25.44 -16.46 -32.68
N VAL A 644 25.73 -16.30 -33.96
CA VAL A 644 27.02 -16.64 -34.58
C VAL A 644 27.56 -15.39 -35.27
N GLN A 645 28.77 -14.99 -34.87
CA GLN A 645 29.46 -13.82 -35.40
C GLN A 645 30.75 -14.24 -36.10
N GLY A 646 30.92 -13.77 -37.34
CA GLY A 646 32.08 -14.03 -38.17
C GLY A 646 31.77 -13.89 -39.66
N PRO A 647 32.78 -13.91 -40.53
CA PRO A 647 32.60 -13.65 -41.95
C PRO A 647 31.57 -14.58 -42.62
N GLY A 648 30.55 -14.04 -43.29
CA GLY A 648 29.54 -14.86 -43.98
C GLY A 648 28.59 -15.65 -43.07
N ALA A 649 28.54 -15.33 -41.76
CA ALA A 649 27.58 -15.94 -40.83
C ALA A 649 26.11 -15.66 -41.19
N GLY A 650 25.83 -14.64 -42.01
CA GLY A 650 24.48 -14.20 -42.38
C GLY A 650 24.00 -13.02 -41.53
N GLY A 651 22.67 -12.84 -41.49
CA GLY A 651 22.03 -11.71 -40.80
C GLY A 651 22.17 -10.35 -41.53
N PRO A 652 21.68 -9.25 -40.93
CA PRO A 652 21.57 -7.95 -41.61
C PRO A 652 22.90 -7.36 -42.10
N SER A 653 24.00 -7.62 -41.38
CA SER A 653 25.35 -7.18 -41.74
C SER A 653 26.13 -8.22 -42.58
N GLY A 654 25.55 -9.40 -42.81
CA GLY A 654 26.19 -10.55 -43.46
C GLY A 654 27.18 -11.32 -42.58
N ASN A 655 27.57 -10.78 -41.42
CA ASN A 655 28.59 -11.36 -40.53
C ASN A 655 28.11 -11.57 -39.09
N ASP A 656 26.82 -11.35 -38.83
CA ASP A 656 26.26 -11.36 -37.49
C ASP A 656 24.81 -11.84 -37.55
N ASN A 657 24.61 -13.10 -37.20
CA ASN A 657 23.35 -13.81 -37.37
C ASN A 657 22.86 -14.34 -36.04
N SER A 658 21.58 -14.11 -35.73
CA SER A 658 21.00 -14.49 -34.43
C SER A 658 19.53 -14.83 -34.53
N THR A 659 19.07 -15.69 -33.62
CA THR A 659 17.65 -16.01 -33.42
C THR A 659 17.36 -16.15 -31.93
N ASP A 660 16.19 -15.69 -31.51
CA ASP A 660 15.60 -15.97 -30.19
C ASP A 660 14.55 -17.10 -30.25
N GLN A 661 14.31 -17.66 -31.44
CA GLN A 661 13.31 -18.70 -31.67
C GLN A 661 13.91 -20.10 -31.51
N PHE A 662 13.31 -20.90 -30.62
CA PHE A 662 13.72 -22.27 -30.34
C PHE A 662 12.54 -23.23 -30.40
N ASN A 663 12.81 -24.45 -30.83
CA ASN A 663 11.98 -25.60 -30.49
C ASN A 663 12.43 -26.11 -29.12
N VAL A 664 11.51 -26.21 -28.17
CA VAL A 664 11.82 -26.60 -26.78
C VAL A 664 10.92 -27.75 -26.35
N GLN A 665 11.49 -28.74 -25.65
CA GLN A 665 10.73 -29.81 -25.01
C GLN A 665 11.19 -30.03 -23.57
N GLY A 666 10.25 -30.54 -22.77
CA GLY A 666 10.48 -31.02 -21.42
C GLY A 666 9.14 -31.22 -20.73
N GLN A 667 8.99 -32.35 -20.03
CA GLN A 667 7.75 -32.69 -19.31
C GLN A 667 7.93 -32.36 -17.83
N ILE A 668 7.06 -31.50 -17.30
CA ILE A 668 7.08 -31.06 -15.90
C ILE A 668 6.62 -32.21 -15.00
N ILE A 669 7.37 -32.46 -13.92
CA ILE A 669 7.02 -33.39 -12.85
C ILE A 669 6.84 -32.59 -11.55
N GLN A 670 5.78 -32.87 -10.79
CA GLN A 670 5.49 -32.23 -9.51
C GLN A 670 6.15 -32.97 -8.34
#